data_AF-A0A6I5WVI0-F1
#
_entry.id   AF-A0A6I5WVI0-F1
#
_cell.length_a   1.000
_cell.length_b   1.000
_cell.length_c   1.000
_cell.angle_alpha   90.00
_cell.angle_beta   90.00
_cell.angle_gamma   90.00
#
_symmetry.space_group_name_H-M   'P 1'
#
loop_
_entity.id
_entity.type
_entity.pdbx_description
1 polymer ?
#
loop_
_entity_poly.entity_id
_entity_poly.type
_entity_poly.pdbx_seq_one_letter_code
_entity_poly.pdbx_strand_id
1 'polypeptide(L)'
;MTTADKPFFLYLAYNAPHAPLQATEKYLARFPQVKDPKRRAYMAMISAVDDGVGQVLDELDRRGIAKDTAVYFLSDNGGVVTHETGEQPVADNAPLRGGKSQLFEGGVRVPFAVRWPSKIAGGRDYERPVSSLDIFATLANELGLATRSGKPLDGVDITPYLAGTTKGDPHPALFWRKFDQHQGAMVIGDVKYIATPDGKAAFNLRTDIGETRNIAKQNVETMAKFDQLYAAWAGQMAPKPAFPPLGTWPAKGNAATAATAGKPAKPAEGGGRRSVKPASSRRRALAGLLALGAALGAFAPVRAGSGQAADRPSARTPNIVILYADDLGYGDLGSYGARRVATPHSDRLAARGLRFTDAYAPAATCTPSRYALLTGEYGFRSNAEILPGDAPALIRPGTTTIASVLKSRGYRTAVVGKWHLGLGGGTVDWNSRVAPGPKEIGFDYSFLLPATLDRVPTVYLEDQGVVGLDRADPISVSYAAPLPGRPVGREHPEMLRYKADDQHSDSIINGVSRIGYMRGGKSAEWVDEDIHTVLASKARGFIRDNRERPFFLYFPIPDPHVPRLPGKEFAGKTGMGPRGDAIVEMDWIVGQVMAELRAQGLERDTLVILSSDNGPVLNDGYEDGAVQQLGDHRPGGIYRGGKYSAFEAGTRVPLIAYWPGHIRPGTSPALLSHVDLLATCARLVKARLAPEQAIDSRNMLSALLGTDRKGRDYLFTESVPTRAIRSGAFKYIAPARYPATAAFIAGKGIEGGASASPQLYDLRRDPSERRNLASARPALAARLAAELRAVEARRIAEPARTGGLR
;
A
#
# COMPACT_ATOMS: atom_id res chain seq x y z
N MET A 1 -22.24 10.27 -34.38
CA MET A 1 -22.36 9.53 -35.66
C MET A 1 -23.49 8.53 -35.53
N THR A 2 -24.51 8.64 -36.39
CA THR A 2 -25.72 7.81 -36.46
C THR A 2 -25.44 6.56 -37.30
N THR A 3 -25.22 5.42 -36.64
CA THR A 3 -24.84 4.12 -37.23
C THR A 3 -26.02 3.13 -37.34
N ALA A 4 -27.23 3.60 -37.65
CA ALA A 4 -28.43 2.76 -37.51
C ALA A 4 -28.49 1.55 -38.47
N ASP A 5 -27.83 1.61 -39.64
CA ASP A 5 -28.07 0.64 -40.73
C ASP A 5 -26.91 -0.32 -41.03
N LYS A 6 -25.87 -0.38 -40.19
CA LYS A 6 -24.76 -1.34 -40.35
C LYS A 6 -24.71 -2.33 -39.18
N PRO A 7 -24.50 -3.63 -39.43
CA PRO A 7 -24.27 -4.59 -38.34
C PRO A 7 -23.05 -4.15 -37.52
N PHE A 8 -23.13 -4.31 -36.21
CA PHE A 8 -22.08 -3.91 -35.28
C PHE A 8 -21.65 -5.10 -34.41
N PHE A 9 -20.41 -5.03 -33.92
CA PHE A 9 -19.90 -5.87 -32.86
C PHE A 9 -19.44 -4.97 -31.71
N LEU A 10 -19.95 -5.23 -30.52
CA LEU A 10 -19.58 -4.51 -29.30
C LEU A 10 -19.02 -5.51 -28.29
N TYR A 11 -17.75 -5.34 -27.92
CA TYR A 11 -17.16 -5.99 -26.77
C TYR A 11 -17.11 -5.01 -25.60
N LEU A 12 -18.04 -5.18 -24.65
CA LEU A 12 -18.15 -4.35 -23.47
C LEU A 12 -17.67 -5.13 -22.25
N ALA A 13 -16.39 -4.97 -21.91
CA ALA A 13 -15.79 -5.61 -20.74
C ALA A 13 -15.91 -4.69 -19.52
N TYR A 14 -16.77 -5.07 -18.58
CA TYR A 14 -16.82 -4.41 -17.28
C TYR A 14 -15.62 -4.83 -16.44
N ASN A 15 -14.92 -3.85 -15.86
CA ASN A 15 -13.94 -4.12 -14.80
C ASN A 15 -14.62 -4.60 -13.51
N ALA A 16 -15.94 -4.52 -13.42
CA ALA A 16 -16.72 -5.03 -12.30
C ALA A 16 -17.30 -6.42 -12.62
N PRO A 17 -17.31 -7.37 -11.67
CA PRO A 17 -16.77 -7.26 -10.32
C PRO A 17 -15.31 -7.78 -10.23
N HIS A 18 -14.32 -6.93 -10.52
CA HIS A 18 -12.91 -7.21 -10.22
C HIS A 18 -12.46 -6.40 -9.00
N ALA A 19 -11.55 -6.97 -8.21
CA ALA A 19 -10.93 -6.23 -7.12
C ALA A 19 -10.13 -5.01 -7.64
N PRO A 20 -10.06 -3.89 -6.89
CA PRO A 20 -10.73 -3.66 -5.60
C PRO A 20 -12.24 -3.41 -5.75
N LEU A 21 -13.04 -3.99 -4.83
CA LEU A 21 -14.49 -3.92 -4.89
C LEU A 21 -15.00 -2.54 -4.44
N GLN A 22 -15.57 -1.78 -5.36
CA GLN A 22 -16.02 -0.41 -5.14
C GLN A 22 -17.31 -0.14 -5.92
N ALA A 23 -18.31 0.41 -5.25
CA ALA A 23 -19.57 0.88 -5.86
C ALA A 23 -19.93 2.26 -5.29
N THR A 24 -20.69 3.05 -6.05
CA THR A 24 -21.23 4.33 -5.59
C THR A 24 -22.42 4.11 -4.65
N GLU A 25 -22.74 5.10 -3.82
CA GLU A 25 -23.86 5.00 -2.86
C GLU A 25 -25.19 4.67 -3.54
N LYS A 26 -25.42 5.19 -4.77
CA LYS A 26 -26.58 4.86 -5.62
C LYS A 26 -26.84 3.33 -5.66
N TYR A 27 -25.80 2.52 -5.81
CA TYR A 27 -25.92 1.06 -5.97
C TYR A 27 -25.84 0.30 -4.65
N LEU A 28 -25.08 0.81 -3.67
CA LEU A 28 -25.00 0.21 -2.34
C LEU A 28 -26.34 0.27 -1.60
N ALA A 29 -27.05 1.40 -1.75
CA ALA A 29 -28.36 1.63 -1.16
C ALA A 29 -29.43 0.61 -1.60
N ARG A 30 -29.19 -0.18 -2.67
CA ARG A 30 -30.07 -1.26 -3.13
C ARG A 30 -30.02 -2.53 -2.28
N PHE A 31 -29.00 -2.69 -1.44
CA PHE A 31 -28.79 -3.92 -0.66
C PHE A 31 -28.62 -3.65 0.85
N PRO A 32 -29.48 -2.83 1.48
CA PRO A 32 -29.31 -2.43 2.88
C PRO A 32 -29.29 -3.62 3.86
N GLN A 33 -29.92 -4.73 3.48
CA GLN A 33 -30.03 -5.98 4.24
C GLN A 33 -28.73 -6.79 4.29
N VAL A 34 -27.85 -6.67 3.30
CA VAL A 34 -26.60 -7.46 3.23
C VAL A 34 -25.60 -6.85 4.22
N LYS A 35 -25.50 -7.46 5.40
CA LYS A 35 -24.70 -6.93 6.52
C LYS A 35 -23.20 -7.04 6.29
N ASP A 36 -22.77 -8.04 5.50
CA ASP A 36 -21.38 -8.12 5.05
C ASP A 36 -21.17 -7.04 3.98
N PRO A 37 -20.40 -5.98 4.29
CA PRO A 37 -20.26 -4.83 3.41
C PRO A 37 -19.53 -5.16 2.11
N LYS A 38 -18.71 -6.20 2.06
CA LYS A 38 -17.97 -6.59 0.84
C LYS A 38 -18.79 -7.46 -0.06
N ARG A 39 -19.52 -8.40 0.52
CA ARG A 39 -20.55 -9.09 -0.23
C ARG A 39 -21.57 -8.08 -0.75
N ARG A 40 -21.97 -7.10 0.07
CA ARG A 40 -22.84 -5.99 -0.35
C ARG A 40 -22.22 -5.16 -1.48
N ALA A 41 -20.93 -4.84 -1.42
CA ALA A 41 -20.23 -4.10 -2.47
C ALA A 41 -20.07 -4.92 -3.75
N TYR A 42 -19.73 -6.20 -3.65
CA TYR A 42 -19.70 -7.15 -4.76
C TYR A 42 -21.07 -7.23 -5.44
N MET A 43 -22.15 -7.39 -4.65
CA MET A 43 -23.53 -7.38 -5.13
C MET A 43 -23.92 -6.01 -5.73
N ALA A 44 -23.46 -4.90 -5.15
CA ALA A 44 -23.71 -3.55 -5.68
C ALA A 44 -22.94 -3.27 -6.99
N MET A 45 -21.71 -3.76 -7.13
CA MET A 45 -20.95 -3.70 -8.37
C MET A 45 -21.62 -4.51 -9.47
N ILE A 46 -22.07 -5.73 -9.15
CA ILE A 46 -22.87 -6.53 -10.06
C ILE A 46 -24.17 -5.79 -10.41
N SER A 47 -24.83 -5.15 -9.45
CA SER A 47 -26.02 -4.33 -9.73
C SER A 47 -25.73 -3.09 -10.58
N ALA A 48 -24.52 -2.54 -10.52
CA ALA A 48 -24.09 -1.46 -11.40
C ALA A 48 -23.80 -1.96 -12.82
N VAL A 49 -23.21 -3.16 -12.95
CA VAL A 49 -23.09 -3.86 -14.23
C VAL A 49 -24.47 -4.14 -14.80
N ASP A 50 -25.41 -4.59 -13.97
CA ASP A 50 -26.80 -4.88 -14.35
C ASP A 50 -27.53 -3.63 -14.87
N ASP A 51 -27.41 -2.47 -14.18
CA ASP A 51 -27.91 -1.19 -14.71
C ASP A 51 -27.26 -0.83 -16.06
N GLY A 52 -25.96 -1.07 -16.21
CA GLY A 52 -25.24 -0.83 -17.46
C GLY A 52 -25.68 -1.76 -18.60
N VAL A 53 -25.94 -3.04 -18.29
CA VAL A 53 -26.53 -4.00 -19.24
C VAL A 53 -27.94 -3.56 -19.62
N GLY A 54 -28.76 -3.15 -18.64
CA GLY A 54 -30.08 -2.59 -18.86
C GLY A 54 -30.05 -1.40 -19.82
N GLN A 55 -29.14 -0.45 -19.61
CA GLN A 55 -28.96 0.70 -20.52
C GLN A 55 -28.62 0.29 -21.95
N VAL A 56 -27.81 -0.76 -22.13
CA VAL A 56 -27.51 -1.30 -23.46
C VAL A 56 -28.75 -1.93 -24.08
N LEU A 57 -29.50 -2.74 -23.34
CA LEU A 57 -30.71 -3.40 -23.83
C LEU A 57 -31.82 -2.38 -24.16
N ASP A 58 -32.05 -1.40 -23.28
CA ASP A 58 -32.99 -0.29 -23.48
C ASP A 58 -32.64 0.49 -24.75
N GLU A 59 -31.35 0.71 -25.02
CA GLU A 59 -30.91 1.41 -26.22
C GLU A 59 -31.14 0.59 -27.49
N LEU A 60 -30.99 -0.75 -27.44
CA LEU A 60 -31.31 -1.63 -28.57
C LEU A 60 -32.82 -1.66 -28.86
N ASP A 61 -33.64 -1.71 -27.80
CA ASP A 61 -35.10 -1.68 -27.91
C ASP A 61 -35.58 -0.31 -28.42
N ARG A 62 -35.04 0.80 -27.87
CA ARG A 62 -35.33 2.19 -28.30
C ARG A 62 -34.98 2.42 -29.77
N ARG A 63 -33.94 1.75 -30.28
CA ARG A 63 -33.54 1.81 -31.69
C ARG A 63 -34.29 0.82 -32.59
N GLY A 64 -35.10 -0.06 -32.02
CA GLY A 64 -35.87 -1.06 -32.77
C GLY A 64 -35.02 -2.18 -33.39
N ILE A 65 -33.77 -2.35 -32.96
CA ILE A 65 -32.82 -3.32 -33.53
C ILE A 65 -32.60 -4.56 -32.64
N ALA A 66 -33.24 -4.62 -31.48
CA ALA A 66 -33.11 -5.71 -30.53
C ALA A 66 -33.50 -7.08 -31.08
N LYS A 67 -34.49 -7.14 -31.98
CA LYS A 67 -34.96 -8.39 -32.59
C LYS A 67 -33.83 -9.12 -33.33
N ASP A 68 -32.95 -8.35 -33.97
CA ASP A 68 -31.90 -8.85 -34.85
C ASP A 68 -30.49 -8.70 -34.23
N THR A 69 -30.42 -8.40 -32.94
CA THR A 69 -29.15 -8.31 -32.19
C THR A 69 -29.02 -9.50 -31.26
N ALA A 70 -27.96 -10.30 -31.45
CA ALA A 70 -27.55 -11.31 -30.48
C ALA A 70 -26.75 -10.66 -29.33
N VAL A 71 -27.21 -10.83 -28.09
CA VAL A 71 -26.51 -10.36 -26.88
C VAL A 71 -26.09 -11.57 -26.07
N TYR A 72 -24.78 -11.68 -25.82
CA TYR A 72 -24.17 -12.68 -24.95
C TYR A 72 -23.67 -11.99 -23.68
N PHE A 73 -24.10 -12.47 -22.51
CA PHE A 73 -23.63 -12.00 -21.22
C PHE A 73 -23.05 -13.17 -20.44
N LEU A 74 -21.78 -13.06 -20.04
CA LEU A 74 -21.07 -14.12 -19.31
C LEU A 74 -20.00 -13.56 -18.38
N SER A 75 -19.63 -14.36 -17.37
CA SER A 75 -18.38 -14.17 -16.61
C SER A 75 -17.23 -14.93 -17.29
N ASP A 76 -16.00 -14.49 -17.10
CA ASP A 76 -14.80 -15.12 -17.68
C ASP A 76 -14.23 -16.27 -16.81
N ASN A 77 -14.62 -16.31 -15.54
CA ASN A 77 -14.34 -17.37 -14.59
C ASN A 77 -15.35 -17.37 -13.45
N GLY A 78 -15.33 -18.45 -12.67
CA GLY A 78 -16.12 -18.57 -11.46
C GLY A 78 -15.74 -17.55 -10.41
N GLY A 79 -16.70 -17.17 -9.58
CA GLY A 79 -16.48 -16.20 -8.51
C GLY A 79 -15.37 -16.67 -7.56
N VAL A 80 -14.72 -15.71 -6.92
CA VAL A 80 -13.75 -16.02 -5.88
C VAL A 80 -14.54 -16.51 -4.66
N VAL A 81 -14.46 -17.80 -4.36
CA VAL A 81 -15.03 -18.45 -3.15
C VAL A 81 -13.96 -19.15 -2.30
N THR A 82 -12.74 -19.23 -2.83
CA THR A 82 -11.55 -19.66 -2.10
C THR A 82 -10.51 -18.55 -2.16
N HIS A 83 -9.49 -18.66 -1.32
CA HIS A 83 -8.39 -17.71 -1.29
C HIS A 83 -7.26 -18.05 -2.29
N GLU A 84 -7.43 -19.06 -3.15
CA GLU A 84 -6.35 -19.60 -3.98
C GLU A 84 -5.79 -18.60 -5.01
N THR A 85 -6.57 -17.59 -5.38
CA THR A 85 -6.14 -16.52 -6.29
C THR A 85 -5.45 -15.36 -5.59
N GLY A 86 -5.38 -15.39 -4.27
CA GLY A 86 -5.03 -14.22 -3.44
C GLY A 86 -6.15 -13.17 -3.33
N GLU A 87 -7.29 -13.38 -3.99
CA GLU A 87 -8.47 -12.51 -3.87
C GLU A 87 -9.39 -12.95 -2.71
N GLN A 88 -10.30 -12.05 -2.31
CA GLN A 88 -11.23 -12.30 -1.22
C GLN A 88 -12.44 -13.12 -1.68
N PRO A 89 -12.81 -14.19 -0.96
CA PRO A 89 -13.92 -15.05 -1.33
C PRO A 89 -15.25 -14.45 -0.90
N VAL A 90 -15.73 -13.47 -1.65
CA VAL A 90 -16.99 -12.75 -1.37
C VAL A 90 -18.10 -13.13 -2.34
N ALA A 91 -17.71 -13.78 -3.44
CA ALA A 91 -18.67 -14.35 -4.36
C ALA A 91 -19.40 -15.49 -3.68
N ASP A 92 -20.51 -15.87 -4.29
CA ASP A 92 -21.21 -17.08 -3.95
C ASP A 92 -21.34 -17.88 -5.23
N ASN A 93 -20.65 -19.00 -5.28
CA ASN A 93 -20.78 -19.94 -6.38
C ASN A 93 -21.75 -21.07 -6.00
N ALA A 94 -22.36 -21.03 -4.81
CA ALA A 94 -23.24 -22.09 -4.36
C ALA A 94 -24.34 -22.34 -5.40
N PRO A 95 -24.66 -23.62 -5.69
CA PRO A 95 -24.17 -24.81 -5.00
C PRO A 95 -22.84 -25.39 -5.55
N LEU A 96 -22.23 -24.78 -6.55
CA LEU A 96 -21.05 -25.30 -7.24
C LEU A 96 -19.81 -25.28 -6.34
N ARG A 97 -18.96 -26.31 -6.45
CA ARG A 97 -17.74 -26.38 -5.66
C ARG A 97 -16.63 -25.57 -6.30
N GLY A 98 -15.91 -24.86 -5.45
CA GLY A 98 -14.69 -24.19 -5.85
C GLY A 98 -14.94 -22.89 -6.60
N GLY A 99 -13.86 -22.22 -6.99
CA GLY A 99 -13.89 -20.84 -7.50
C GLY A 99 -12.75 -20.54 -8.45
N LYS A 100 -12.58 -19.25 -8.76
CA LYS A 100 -11.51 -18.75 -9.64
C LYS A 100 -10.18 -19.49 -9.44
N SER A 101 -9.54 -19.87 -10.55
CA SER A 101 -8.30 -20.67 -10.63
C SER A 101 -8.39 -22.15 -10.26
N GLN A 102 -9.56 -22.65 -9.83
CA GLN A 102 -9.82 -24.07 -9.66
C GLN A 102 -10.55 -24.67 -10.87
N LEU A 103 -10.31 -25.95 -11.13
CA LEU A 103 -10.96 -26.68 -12.22
C LEU A 103 -12.28 -27.36 -11.82
N PHE A 104 -12.71 -27.19 -10.56
CA PHE A 104 -14.04 -27.56 -10.06
C PHE A 104 -15.13 -26.70 -10.72
N GLU A 105 -16.38 -27.16 -10.69
CA GLU A 105 -17.49 -26.51 -11.40
C GLU A 105 -17.67 -25.05 -11.01
N GLY A 106 -17.52 -24.70 -9.74
CA GLY A 106 -17.63 -23.32 -9.31
C GLY A 106 -16.47 -22.43 -9.78
N GLY A 107 -15.39 -22.98 -10.34
CA GLY A 107 -14.32 -22.22 -10.97
C GLY A 107 -14.46 -22.01 -12.48
N VAL A 108 -15.15 -22.92 -13.18
CA VAL A 108 -15.24 -22.91 -14.66
C VAL A 108 -16.66 -22.84 -15.22
N ARG A 109 -17.69 -23.15 -14.42
CA ARG A 109 -19.10 -23.01 -14.77
C ARG A 109 -19.62 -21.67 -14.26
N VAL A 110 -19.99 -20.81 -15.20
CA VAL A 110 -20.26 -19.38 -14.99
C VAL A 110 -21.64 -18.99 -15.51
N PRO A 111 -22.22 -17.85 -15.07
CA PRO A 111 -23.39 -17.29 -15.73
C PRO A 111 -23.14 -17.13 -17.23
N PHE A 112 -24.09 -17.57 -18.04
CA PHE A 112 -24.05 -17.44 -19.49
C PHE A 112 -25.49 -17.26 -19.99
N ALA A 113 -25.84 -16.05 -20.42
CA ALA A 113 -27.15 -15.71 -20.94
C ALA A 113 -27.03 -15.27 -22.40
N VAL A 114 -27.99 -15.71 -23.22
CA VAL A 114 -28.10 -15.33 -24.63
C VAL A 114 -29.48 -14.76 -24.89
N ARG A 115 -29.55 -13.56 -25.46
CA ARG A 115 -30.78 -12.98 -25.99
C ARG A 115 -30.63 -12.80 -27.49
N TRP A 116 -31.50 -13.45 -28.25
CA TRP A 116 -31.61 -13.26 -29.70
C TRP A 116 -33.05 -13.51 -30.15
N PRO A 117 -33.95 -12.51 -30.04
CA PRO A 117 -35.39 -12.72 -30.15
C PRO A 117 -35.87 -13.30 -31.49
N SER A 118 -35.14 -13.05 -32.60
CA SER A 118 -35.49 -13.61 -33.90
C SER A 118 -35.16 -15.09 -34.06
N LYS A 119 -34.30 -15.67 -33.22
CA LYS A 119 -33.82 -17.07 -33.35
C LYS A 119 -34.06 -17.94 -32.12
N ILE A 120 -34.10 -17.33 -30.94
CA ILE A 120 -34.17 -18.01 -29.66
C ILE A 120 -35.37 -17.47 -28.89
N ALA A 121 -36.25 -18.38 -28.46
CA ALA A 121 -37.35 -18.03 -27.59
C ALA A 121 -36.81 -17.64 -26.21
N GLY A 122 -37.14 -16.43 -25.74
CA GLY A 122 -36.74 -15.95 -24.43
C GLY A 122 -37.41 -16.69 -23.27
N GLY A 123 -36.83 -16.56 -22.06
CA GLY A 123 -37.39 -17.11 -20.83
C GLY A 123 -37.22 -18.62 -20.66
N ARG A 124 -36.18 -19.21 -21.27
CA ARG A 124 -35.87 -20.64 -21.18
C ARG A 124 -34.50 -20.87 -20.56
N ASP A 125 -34.40 -21.90 -19.72
CA ASP A 125 -33.13 -22.43 -19.22
C ASP A 125 -32.62 -23.55 -20.13
N TYR A 126 -31.32 -23.56 -20.43
CA TYR A 126 -30.65 -24.62 -21.18
C TYR A 126 -29.66 -25.36 -20.29
N GLU A 127 -29.91 -26.64 -20.05
CA GLU A 127 -29.22 -27.41 -18.99
C GLU A 127 -27.98 -28.18 -19.46
N ARG A 128 -27.75 -28.27 -20.78
CA ARG A 128 -26.62 -29.04 -21.34
C ARG A 128 -25.34 -28.18 -21.40
N PRO A 129 -24.14 -28.76 -21.22
CA PRO A 129 -22.90 -27.98 -21.17
C PRO A 129 -22.63 -27.22 -22.47
N VAL A 130 -22.31 -25.94 -22.33
CA VAL A 130 -21.84 -25.04 -23.39
C VAL A 130 -20.62 -24.29 -22.90
N SER A 131 -19.88 -23.69 -23.83
CA SER A 131 -18.62 -23.00 -23.57
C SER A 131 -18.63 -21.58 -24.16
N SER A 132 -17.84 -20.67 -23.59
CA SER A 132 -17.57 -19.36 -24.22
C SER A 132 -16.93 -19.48 -25.61
N LEU A 133 -16.31 -20.62 -25.91
CA LEU A 133 -15.80 -20.95 -27.25
C LEU A 133 -16.93 -21.08 -28.29
N ASP A 134 -18.14 -21.44 -27.86
CA ASP A 134 -19.30 -21.64 -28.74
C ASP A 134 -19.82 -20.33 -29.32
N ILE A 135 -19.57 -19.20 -28.66
CA ILE A 135 -19.94 -17.88 -29.18
C ILE A 135 -19.31 -17.69 -30.56
N PHE A 136 -18.01 -18.01 -30.70
CA PHE A 136 -17.31 -17.86 -31.96
C PHE A 136 -17.83 -18.83 -33.03
N ALA A 137 -18.01 -20.11 -32.68
CA ALA A 137 -18.50 -21.12 -33.63
C ALA A 137 -19.95 -20.86 -34.08
N THR A 138 -20.80 -20.41 -33.17
CA THR A 138 -22.19 -20.00 -33.45
C THR A 138 -22.22 -18.80 -34.39
N LEU A 139 -21.48 -17.73 -34.08
CA LEU A 139 -21.41 -16.55 -34.96
C LEU A 139 -20.78 -16.88 -36.31
N ALA A 140 -19.78 -17.76 -36.35
CA ALA A 140 -19.18 -18.22 -37.59
C ALA A 140 -20.21 -18.96 -38.46
N ASN A 141 -20.99 -19.88 -37.88
CA ASN A 141 -22.02 -20.61 -38.61
C ASN A 141 -23.15 -19.67 -39.09
N GLU A 142 -23.59 -18.75 -38.23
CA GLU A 142 -24.61 -17.74 -38.53
C GLU A 142 -24.22 -16.78 -39.66
N LEU A 143 -22.93 -16.48 -39.77
CA LEU A 143 -22.36 -15.69 -40.84
C LEU A 143 -21.98 -16.52 -42.07
N GLY A 144 -22.21 -17.84 -42.07
CA GLY A 144 -21.83 -18.76 -43.15
C GLY A 144 -20.31 -18.87 -43.36
N LEU A 145 -19.52 -18.62 -42.32
CA LEU A 145 -18.06 -18.63 -42.38
C LEU A 145 -17.51 -20.06 -42.25
N ALA A 146 -16.70 -20.46 -43.24
CA ALA A 146 -16.02 -21.74 -43.21
C ALA A 146 -14.90 -21.76 -42.14
N THR A 147 -14.92 -22.77 -41.27
CA THR A 147 -13.84 -23.03 -40.32
C THR A 147 -12.67 -23.74 -41.02
N ARG A 148 -11.42 -23.46 -40.60
CA ARG A 148 -10.22 -24.01 -41.25
C ARG A 148 -10.16 -25.54 -41.09
N SER A 149 -10.13 -26.28 -42.21
CA SER A 149 -10.14 -27.75 -42.25
C SER A 149 -8.98 -28.44 -41.53
N GLY A 150 -7.88 -27.73 -41.23
CA GLY A 150 -6.72 -28.25 -40.48
C GLY A 150 -6.63 -27.79 -39.02
N LYS A 151 -7.59 -27.00 -38.54
CA LYS A 151 -7.67 -26.53 -37.14
C LYS A 151 -9.16 -26.45 -36.76
N PRO A 152 -9.80 -27.59 -36.45
CA PRO A 152 -11.19 -27.60 -36.03
C PRO A 152 -11.35 -26.68 -34.81
N LEU A 153 -12.51 -26.02 -34.73
CA LEU A 153 -12.84 -25.24 -33.55
C LEU A 153 -13.16 -26.20 -32.40
N ASP A 154 -12.73 -25.82 -31.20
CA ASP A 154 -13.16 -26.50 -29.96
C ASP A 154 -14.60 -26.10 -29.57
N GLY A 155 -15.10 -24.97 -30.09
CA GLY A 155 -16.48 -24.52 -29.91
C GLY A 155 -17.40 -25.05 -31.01
N VAL A 156 -18.70 -25.16 -30.73
CA VAL A 156 -19.74 -25.60 -31.68
C VAL A 156 -20.85 -24.56 -31.82
N ASP A 157 -21.64 -24.65 -32.90
CA ASP A 157 -22.85 -23.82 -33.03
C ASP A 157 -23.96 -24.33 -32.11
N ILE A 158 -24.37 -23.49 -31.16
CA ILE A 158 -25.40 -23.83 -30.17
C ILE A 158 -26.80 -23.32 -30.58
N THR A 159 -26.94 -22.58 -31.67
CA THR A 159 -28.24 -22.00 -32.07
C THR A 159 -29.34 -23.05 -32.27
N PRO A 160 -29.12 -24.19 -32.96
CA PRO A 160 -30.16 -25.21 -33.11
C PRO A 160 -30.60 -25.84 -31.78
N TYR A 161 -29.68 -25.94 -30.84
CA TYR A 161 -29.95 -26.47 -29.50
C TYR A 161 -30.75 -25.48 -28.67
N LEU A 162 -30.39 -24.18 -28.69
CA LEU A 162 -31.12 -23.12 -27.99
C LEU A 162 -32.51 -22.85 -28.61
N ALA A 163 -32.65 -23.03 -29.93
CA ALA A 163 -33.93 -22.96 -30.63
C ALA A 163 -34.83 -24.20 -30.36
N GLY A 164 -34.25 -25.27 -29.81
CA GLY A 164 -34.95 -26.54 -29.52
C GLY A 164 -35.18 -27.42 -30.75
N THR A 165 -34.56 -27.11 -31.89
CA THR A 165 -34.61 -27.92 -33.11
C THR A 165 -33.65 -29.11 -33.05
N THR A 166 -32.58 -29.00 -32.26
CA THR A 166 -31.68 -30.11 -31.94
C THR A 166 -31.76 -30.42 -30.44
N LYS A 167 -31.81 -31.70 -30.10
CA LYS A 167 -31.83 -32.19 -28.72
C LYS A 167 -30.49 -32.86 -28.39
N GLY A 168 -30.04 -32.75 -27.15
CA GLY A 168 -28.84 -33.43 -26.64
C GLY A 168 -27.68 -32.47 -26.32
N ASP A 169 -26.50 -33.03 -26.10
CA ASP A 169 -25.28 -32.25 -25.85
C ASP A 169 -24.74 -31.63 -27.12
N PRO A 170 -24.36 -30.33 -27.10
CA PRO A 170 -23.61 -29.72 -28.21
C PRO A 170 -22.19 -30.28 -28.29
N HIS A 171 -21.61 -30.65 -27.15
CA HIS A 171 -20.22 -31.12 -27.05
C HIS A 171 -20.15 -32.59 -26.62
N PRO A 172 -19.27 -33.40 -27.24
CA PRO A 172 -18.98 -34.74 -26.72
C PRO A 172 -18.21 -34.68 -25.39
N ALA A 173 -17.33 -33.69 -25.22
CA ALA A 173 -16.63 -33.39 -23.97
C ALA A 173 -16.07 -31.96 -23.97
N LEU A 174 -15.87 -31.40 -22.78
CA LEU A 174 -15.19 -30.11 -22.56
C LEU A 174 -13.92 -30.34 -21.74
N PHE A 175 -12.84 -29.59 -22.03
CA PHE A 175 -11.51 -29.81 -21.44
C PHE A 175 -10.91 -28.52 -20.87
N TRP A 176 -10.15 -28.67 -19.78
CA TRP A 176 -9.39 -27.58 -19.15
C TRP A 176 -8.00 -28.06 -18.75
N ARG A 177 -6.99 -27.19 -18.92
CA ARG A 177 -5.64 -27.37 -18.40
C ARG A 177 -5.26 -26.15 -17.57
N LYS A 178 -4.80 -26.36 -16.34
CA LYS A 178 -4.34 -25.28 -15.47
C LYS A 178 -3.07 -24.64 -16.05
N PHE A 179 -2.86 -23.35 -15.80
CA PHE A 179 -1.76 -22.56 -16.36
C PHE A 179 -0.36 -23.11 -16.03
N ASP A 180 -0.22 -23.79 -14.89
CA ASP A 180 1.01 -24.46 -14.45
C ASP A 180 1.22 -25.85 -15.08
N GLN A 181 0.27 -26.31 -15.89
CA GLN A 181 0.26 -27.60 -16.58
C GLN A 181 0.27 -28.83 -15.66
N HIS A 182 0.11 -28.65 -14.35
CA HIS A 182 0.12 -29.74 -13.37
C HIS A 182 -1.29 -30.28 -13.04
N GLN A 183 -2.34 -29.57 -13.48
CA GLN A 183 -3.72 -30.00 -13.29
C GLN A 183 -4.51 -29.96 -14.59
N GLY A 184 -5.45 -30.89 -14.69
CA GLY A 184 -6.33 -31.07 -15.83
C GLY A 184 -7.74 -31.41 -15.40
N ALA A 185 -8.73 -31.03 -16.22
CA ALA A 185 -10.10 -31.44 -16.00
C ALA A 185 -10.83 -31.66 -17.33
N MET A 186 -11.86 -32.50 -17.28
CA MET A 186 -12.74 -32.79 -18.40
C MET A 186 -14.17 -32.96 -17.89
N VAL A 187 -15.16 -32.48 -18.66
CA VAL A 187 -16.58 -32.86 -18.50
C VAL A 187 -16.97 -33.69 -19.70
N ILE A 188 -17.49 -34.90 -19.47
CA ILE A 188 -17.98 -35.81 -20.51
C ILE A 188 -19.35 -36.36 -20.10
N GLY A 189 -20.37 -36.04 -20.90
CA GLY A 189 -21.77 -36.23 -20.49
C GLY A 189 -22.04 -35.59 -19.13
N ASP A 190 -22.46 -36.39 -18.15
CA ASP A 190 -22.76 -35.92 -16.80
C ASP A 190 -21.58 -36.06 -15.83
N VAL A 191 -20.37 -36.44 -16.28
CA VAL A 191 -19.24 -36.73 -15.40
C VAL A 191 -18.14 -35.67 -15.53
N LYS A 192 -17.71 -35.14 -14.38
CA LYS A 192 -16.49 -34.34 -14.23
C LYS A 192 -15.33 -35.24 -13.84
N TYR A 193 -14.24 -35.19 -14.59
CA TYR A 193 -12.96 -35.80 -14.27
C TYR A 193 -11.94 -34.70 -13.95
N ILE A 194 -11.12 -34.90 -12.91
CA ILE A 194 -10.07 -33.96 -12.49
C ILE A 194 -8.80 -34.76 -12.15
N ALA A 195 -7.68 -34.32 -12.72
CA ALA A 195 -6.34 -34.83 -12.46
C ALA A 195 -5.48 -33.76 -11.82
N THR A 196 -4.83 -34.10 -10.72
CA THR A 196 -3.91 -33.25 -9.98
C THR A 196 -2.66 -34.04 -9.59
N PRO A 197 -1.59 -33.38 -9.12
CA PRO A 197 -0.40 -34.08 -8.60
C PRO A 197 -0.71 -35.00 -7.42
N ASP A 198 -1.73 -34.66 -6.62
CA ASP A 198 -2.12 -35.40 -5.42
C ASP A 198 -3.05 -36.59 -5.72
N GLY A 199 -3.48 -36.72 -6.99
CA GLY A 199 -4.32 -37.81 -7.44
C GLY A 199 -5.46 -37.37 -8.33
N LYS A 200 -6.30 -38.35 -8.66
CA LYS A 200 -7.38 -38.21 -9.66
C LYS A 200 -8.72 -38.42 -8.99
N ALA A 201 -9.72 -37.67 -9.45
CA ALA A 201 -11.08 -37.72 -8.94
C ALA A 201 -12.08 -37.65 -10.09
N ALA A 202 -13.28 -38.20 -9.85
CA ALA A 202 -14.42 -38.02 -10.73
C ALA A 202 -15.71 -37.81 -9.95
N PHE A 203 -16.65 -37.08 -10.53
CA PHE A 203 -17.92 -36.66 -9.93
C PHE A 203 -19.06 -36.71 -10.95
N ASN A 204 -20.27 -37.11 -10.55
CA ASN A 204 -21.46 -37.06 -11.41
C ASN A 204 -22.18 -35.73 -11.19
N LEU A 205 -22.11 -34.81 -12.15
CA LEU A 205 -22.65 -33.46 -12.06
C LEU A 205 -24.17 -33.40 -12.10
N ARG A 206 -24.85 -34.44 -12.62
CA ARG A 206 -26.32 -34.49 -12.61
C ARG A 206 -26.86 -34.73 -11.20
N THR A 207 -26.19 -35.60 -10.43
CA THR A 207 -26.64 -35.99 -9.08
C THR A 207 -25.84 -35.32 -7.96
N ASP A 208 -24.67 -34.77 -8.26
CA ASP A 208 -23.76 -34.12 -7.31
C ASP A 208 -23.03 -32.95 -7.99
N ILE A 209 -23.79 -31.88 -8.26
CA ILE A 209 -23.28 -30.65 -8.89
C ILE A 209 -22.27 -29.90 -8.00
N GLY A 210 -22.24 -30.21 -6.70
CA GLY A 210 -21.26 -29.70 -5.73
C GLY A 210 -20.01 -30.57 -5.62
N GLU A 211 -19.87 -31.59 -6.46
CA GLU A 211 -18.68 -32.45 -6.56
C GLU A 211 -18.20 -33.01 -5.20
N THR A 212 -19.12 -33.33 -4.30
CA THR A 212 -18.80 -33.73 -2.93
C THR A 212 -18.39 -35.20 -2.81
N ARG A 213 -18.82 -36.05 -3.75
CA ARG A 213 -18.62 -37.50 -3.72
C ARG A 213 -17.68 -37.97 -4.83
N ASN A 214 -16.43 -38.24 -4.47
CA ASN A 214 -15.46 -38.82 -5.40
C ASN A 214 -15.78 -40.30 -5.71
N ILE A 215 -16.03 -40.61 -6.98
CA ILE A 215 -16.39 -41.95 -7.46
C ILE A 215 -15.22 -42.70 -8.14
N ALA A 216 -14.00 -42.13 -8.12
CA ALA A 216 -12.84 -42.69 -8.83
C ALA A 216 -12.49 -44.12 -8.37
N LYS A 217 -12.50 -44.38 -7.06
CA LYS A 217 -12.17 -45.70 -6.49
C LYS A 217 -13.20 -46.79 -6.83
N GLN A 218 -14.43 -46.39 -7.17
CA GLN A 218 -15.52 -47.30 -7.50
C GLN A 218 -15.53 -47.67 -9.00
N ASN A 219 -14.72 -46.99 -9.83
CA ASN A 219 -14.78 -47.09 -11.30
C ASN A 219 -13.38 -47.02 -11.93
N VAL A 220 -12.45 -47.87 -11.46
CA VAL A 220 -11.03 -47.83 -11.86
C VAL A 220 -10.84 -47.98 -13.37
N GLU A 221 -11.59 -48.86 -14.04
CA GLU A 221 -11.53 -49.01 -15.50
C GLU A 221 -11.99 -47.76 -16.26
N THR A 222 -13.01 -47.06 -15.76
CA THR A 222 -13.50 -45.81 -16.35
C THR A 222 -12.50 -44.68 -16.12
N MET A 223 -11.85 -44.63 -14.96
CA MET A 223 -10.78 -43.66 -14.70
C MET A 223 -9.60 -43.83 -15.66
N ALA A 224 -9.23 -45.06 -16.01
CA ALA A 224 -8.21 -45.33 -17.02
C ALA A 224 -8.62 -44.84 -18.42
N LYS A 225 -9.91 -44.97 -18.78
CA LYS A 225 -10.44 -44.41 -20.05
C LYS A 225 -10.44 -42.88 -20.04
N PHE A 226 -10.79 -42.25 -18.92
CA PHE A 226 -10.71 -40.79 -18.78
C PHE A 226 -9.28 -40.28 -18.85
N ASP A 227 -8.31 -41.01 -18.28
CA ASP A 227 -6.88 -40.71 -18.42
C ASP A 227 -6.45 -40.72 -19.88
N GLN A 228 -6.85 -41.75 -20.62
CA GLN A 228 -6.53 -41.88 -22.05
C GLN A 228 -7.16 -40.75 -22.88
N LEU A 229 -8.44 -40.43 -22.65
CA LEU A 229 -9.13 -39.35 -23.35
C LEU A 229 -8.52 -37.98 -23.05
N TYR A 230 -8.23 -37.69 -21.78
CA TYR A 230 -7.57 -36.44 -21.39
C TYR A 230 -6.16 -36.35 -21.96
N ALA A 231 -5.37 -37.43 -21.91
CA ALA A 231 -4.03 -37.47 -22.50
C ALA A 231 -4.06 -37.30 -24.03
N ALA A 232 -5.03 -37.92 -24.72
CA ALA A 232 -5.22 -37.77 -26.16
C ALA A 232 -5.56 -36.32 -26.56
N TRP A 233 -6.38 -35.63 -25.77
CA TRP A 233 -6.63 -34.19 -25.97
C TRP A 233 -5.40 -33.34 -25.62
N ALA A 234 -4.76 -33.59 -24.46
CA ALA A 234 -3.59 -32.84 -24.02
C ALA A 234 -2.39 -32.99 -24.98
N GLY A 235 -2.26 -34.14 -25.65
CA GLY A 235 -1.24 -34.38 -26.68
C GLY A 235 -1.45 -33.60 -27.97
N GLN A 236 -2.66 -33.05 -28.20
CA GLN A 236 -2.93 -32.14 -29.33
C GLN A 236 -2.48 -30.70 -29.02
N MET A 237 -2.15 -30.39 -27.76
CA MET A 237 -1.71 -29.06 -27.33
C MET A 237 -0.26 -28.79 -27.75
N ALA A 238 0.06 -27.51 -28.01
CA ALA A 238 1.43 -27.10 -28.27
C ALA A 238 2.36 -27.50 -27.09
N PRO A 239 3.57 -28.01 -27.37
CA PRO A 239 4.46 -28.61 -26.37
C PRO A 239 5.09 -27.58 -25.42
N LYS A 240 5.07 -26.29 -25.80
CA LYS A 240 5.50 -25.18 -24.96
C LYS A 240 4.48 -24.04 -25.04
N PRO A 241 4.13 -23.40 -23.92
CA PRO A 241 3.28 -22.22 -23.93
C PRO A 241 4.00 -21.08 -24.66
N ALA A 242 3.26 -20.31 -25.46
CA ALA A 242 3.80 -19.23 -26.30
C ALA A 242 4.44 -18.08 -25.50
N PHE A 243 4.12 -17.98 -24.22
CA PHE A 243 4.73 -17.11 -23.23
C PHE A 243 5.16 -17.92 -22.02
N PRO A 244 6.18 -17.48 -21.25
CA PRO A 244 6.51 -18.11 -19.99
C PRO A 244 5.25 -18.09 -19.08
N PRO A 245 4.80 -19.25 -18.55
CA PRO A 245 3.69 -19.32 -17.61
C PRO A 245 3.84 -18.27 -16.51
N LEU A 246 2.71 -17.76 -16.00
CA LEU A 246 2.67 -16.82 -14.88
C LEU A 246 3.63 -17.33 -13.78
N GLY A 247 4.78 -16.65 -13.60
CA GLY A 247 5.87 -17.12 -12.72
C GLY A 247 7.19 -17.59 -13.35
N THR A 248 7.46 -17.39 -14.65
CA THR A 248 8.68 -17.93 -15.32
C THR A 248 9.53 -16.94 -16.17
N TRP A 249 9.47 -15.63 -15.89
CA TRP A 249 10.17 -14.57 -16.67
C TRP A 249 11.58 -14.28 -16.11
N PRO A 250 12.64 -14.08 -16.94
CA PRO A 250 14.04 -13.99 -16.47
C PRO A 250 14.42 -12.66 -15.81
N ALA A 251 15.41 -12.73 -14.91
CA ALA A 251 16.00 -11.62 -14.14
C ALA A 251 17.02 -10.80 -14.97
N LYS A 252 17.13 -9.49 -14.75
CA LYS A 252 18.01 -8.58 -15.54
C LYS A 252 19.50 -8.60 -15.09
N GLY A 253 20.43 -9.02 -15.97
CA GLY A 253 21.62 -8.22 -16.41
C GLY A 253 23.03 -8.86 -16.41
N ASN A 254 23.89 -8.75 -17.45
CA ASN A 254 25.38 -8.76 -17.48
C ASN A 254 26.05 -9.37 -18.75
N ALA A 255 26.82 -8.52 -19.45
CA ALA A 255 28.28 -8.63 -19.78
C ALA A 255 28.62 -7.71 -20.99
N ALA A 256 29.43 -6.63 -20.92
CA ALA A 256 30.89 -6.48 -20.76
C ALA A 256 31.70 -6.40 -22.10
N THR A 257 32.70 -5.48 -22.13
CA THR A 257 33.91 -5.37 -23.02
C THR A 257 33.85 -4.72 -24.42
N ALA A 258 34.43 -3.50 -24.55
CA ALA A 258 35.28 -3.02 -25.68
C ALA A 258 35.90 -1.64 -25.33
N ALA A 259 37.19 -1.45 -25.62
CA ALA A 259 38.05 -0.36 -25.16
C ALA A 259 38.27 0.79 -26.19
N THR A 260 38.52 2.00 -25.65
CA THR A 260 39.40 3.11 -26.10
C THR A 260 39.52 3.51 -27.59
N ALA A 261 39.18 4.78 -27.92
CA ALA A 261 40.03 5.78 -28.63
C ALA A 261 39.20 6.99 -29.15
N GLY A 262 39.75 8.21 -29.05
CA GLY A 262 39.41 9.36 -29.91
C GLY A 262 38.59 10.50 -29.31
N LYS A 263 39.25 11.62 -28.95
CA LYS A 263 38.61 12.93 -28.68
C LYS A 263 37.94 13.48 -29.95
N PRO A 264 36.79 14.18 -29.84
CA PRO A 264 36.15 14.85 -30.98
C PRO A 264 36.63 16.31 -31.15
N ALA A 265 36.72 16.75 -32.40
CA ALA A 265 36.95 18.14 -32.80
C ALA A 265 35.65 18.96 -32.80
N LYS A 266 35.76 20.26 -32.46
CA LYS A 266 34.69 21.28 -32.53
C LYS A 266 34.28 21.59 -33.98
N PRO A 267 33.03 22.03 -34.17
CA PRO A 267 32.78 23.42 -34.62
C PRO A 267 31.77 24.12 -33.69
N ALA A 268 31.99 25.34 -33.21
CA ALA A 268 31.98 26.64 -33.92
C ALA A 268 30.55 27.18 -34.17
N GLU A 269 30.43 28.45 -33.80
CA GLU A 269 29.25 29.27 -33.51
C GLU A 269 28.30 29.59 -34.68
N GLY A 270 27.12 30.08 -34.30
CA GLY A 270 26.19 30.89 -35.10
C GLY A 270 24.78 30.75 -34.52
N GLY A 271 24.20 31.70 -33.78
CA GLY A 271 24.19 33.14 -33.97
C GLY A 271 22.81 33.54 -34.51
N GLY A 272 21.93 34.13 -33.68
CA GLY A 272 20.64 34.63 -34.17
C GLY A 272 19.59 34.95 -33.12
N ARG A 273 19.70 36.11 -32.48
CA ARG A 273 18.68 36.75 -31.64
C ARG A 273 17.40 37.07 -32.43
N ARG A 274 16.25 37.08 -31.75
CA ARG A 274 15.28 38.21 -31.80
C ARG A 274 14.27 38.18 -30.64
N SER A 275 14.40 39.18 -29.77
CA SER A 275 13.38 39.79 -28.89
C SER A 275 12.36 40.58 -29.74
N VAL A 276 11.12 40.93 -29.34
CA VAL A 276 10.56 41.78 -28.25
C VAL A 276 9.02 41.61 -28.36
N LYS A 277 8.16 41.30 -27.35
CA LYS A 277 7.58 42.07 -26.21
C LYS A 277 6.64 43.27 -26.62
N PRO A 278 5.76 43.81 -25.74
CA PRO A 278 4.35 43.38 -25.48
C PRO A 278 3.31 44.54 -25.47
N ALA A 279 2.02 44.27 -25.25
CA ALA A 279 0.99 45.21 -24.71
C ALA A 279 -0.38 44.51 -24.66
N SER A 280 -1.43 44.91 -23.94
CA SER A 280 -1.71 45.48 -22.61
C SER A 280 -3.24 45.73 -22.57
N SER A 281 -3.90 45.49 -21.43
CA SER A 281 -5.10 46.20 -20.87
C SER A 281 -6.02 45.22 -20.08
N ARG A 282 -6.03 45.30 -18.74
CA ARG A 282 -6.97 46.03 -17.84
C ARG A 282 -8.41 45.48 -17.88
N ARG A 283 -8.79 44.68 -16.87
CA ARG A 283 -9.56 45.05 -15.64
C ARG A 283 -10.98 45.56 -15.91
N ARG A 284 -11.97 44.87 -15.34
CA ARG A 284 -13.11 45.47 -14.62
C ARG A 284 -13.66 44.49 -13.59
N ALA A 285 -13.78 44.99 -12.36
CA ALA A 285 -14.53 44.44 -11.26
C ALA A 285 -15.95 45.03 -11.31
N LEU A 286 -16.93 44.33 -10.71
CA LEU A 286 -18.10 44.98 -10.12
C LEU A 286 -18.66 44.13 -8.97
N ALA A 287 -19.05 44.83 -7.91
CA ALA A 287 -19.62 44.34 -6.66
C ALA A 287 -21.09 44.81 -6.52
N GLY A 288 -21.82 44.20 -5.58
CA GLY A 288 -23.10 44.69 -5.01
C GLY A 288 -24.09 43.54 -4.74
N LEU A 289 -24.26 43.04 -3.50
CA LEU A 289 -25.06 43.48 -2.33
C LEU A 289 -26.59 43.19 -2.36
N LEU A 290 -27.01 42.32 -1.42
CA LEU A 290 -28.20 42.35 -0.51
C LEU A 290 -29.64 42.55 -1.02
N ALA A 291 -30.55 41.64 -0.62
CA ALA A 291 -31.65 41.93 0.34
C ALA A 291 -32.61 40.74 0.61
N LEU A 292 -33.21 40.82 1.80
CA LEU A 292 -34.17 39.98 2.54
C LEU A 292 -35.53 39.75 1.86
N GLY A 293 -36.23 38.66 2.24
CA GLY A 293 -37.67 38.49 2.04
C GLY A 293 -38.25 37.28 2.78
N ALA A 294 -39.01 37.54 3.85
CA ALA A 294 -39.75 36.55 4.64
C ALA A 294 -41.16 36.31 4.06
N ALA A 295 -41.70 35.11 4.23
CA ALA A 295 -43.14 34.84 4.15
C ALA A 295 -43.55 33.73 5.14
N LEU A 296 -44.56 34.06 5.94
CA LEU A 296 -45.23 33.28 6.99
C LEU A 296 -46.46 32.54 6.41
N GLY A 297 -46.83 31.43 7.06
CA GLY A 297 -48.16 30.79 7.01
C GLY A 297 -48.05 29.26 6.97
N ALA A 298 -48.77 28.42 7.72
CA ALA A 298 -49.79 28.58 8.76
C ALA A 298 -50.09 27.15 9.32
N PHE A 299 -50.27 27.02 10.65
CA PHE A 299 -51.08 26.06 11.45
C PHE A 299 -51.11 24.54 11.09
N ALA A 300 -51.07 23.53 12.00
CA ALA A 300 -51.04 23.36 13.46
C ALA A 300 -50.85 21.84 13.77
N PRO A 301 -51.14 21.33 14.99
CA PRO A 301 -50.22 20.89 16.04
C PRO A 301 -50.00 19.36 16.08
N VAL A 302 -49.12 18.85 16.98
CA VAL A 302 -49.36 17.70 17.90
C VAL A 302 -48.05 17.08 18.43
N ARG A 303 -48.01 17.00 19.76
CA ARG A 303 -47.27 16.11 20.69
C ARG A 303 -45.75 16.24 20.85
N ALA A 304 -45.42 16.59 22.09
CA ALA A 304 -44.22 16.17 22.80
C ALA A 304 -43.98 14.66 22.61
N GLY A 305 -42.86 14.34 21.99
CA GLY A 305 -42.24 13.02 22.02
C GLY A 305 -40.79 13.22 22.43
N SER A 306 -40.44 12.72 23.61
CA SER A 306 -39.08 12.55 24.08
C SER A 306 -38.25 11.78 23.04
N GLY A 307 -37.48 12.50 22.23
CA GLY A 307 -36.49 11.92 21.33
C GLY A 307 -35.18 11.78 22.07
N GLN A 308 -34.96 10.63 22.72
CA GLN A 308 -33.63 10.15 23.03
C GLN A 308 -32.78 10.24 21.75
N ALA A 309 -31.77 11.11 21.74
CA ALA A 309 -30.69 11.02 20.79
C ALA A 309 -29.98 9.68 21.05
N ALA A 310 -30.28 8.68 20.24
CA ALA A 310 -29.61 7.40 20.25
C ALA A 310 -28.17 7.59 19.73
N ASP A 311 -27.28 7.98 20.64
CA ASP A 311 -25.82 8.00 20.45
C ASP A 311 -25.34 6.53 20.57
N ARG A 312 -25.41 5.79 19.45
CA ARG A 312 -24.71 4.49 19.30
C ARG A 312 -23.63 4.63 18.23
N PRO A 313 -22.37 4.21 18.51
CA PRO A 313 -21.33 4.12 17.48
C PRO A 313 -21.83 3.29 16.29
N SER A 314 -21.64 3.79 15.07
CA SER A 314 -22.03 3.04 13.88
C SER A 314 -21.21 1.73 13.81
N ALA A 315 -21.84 0.63 13.40
CA ALA A 315 -21.20 -0.68 13.25
C ALA A 315 -20.24 -0.76 12.04
N ARG A 316 -19.66 0.37 11.61
CA ARG A 316 -18.71 0.47 10.50
C ARG A 316 -17.30 0.15 10.99
N THR A 317 -16.54 -0.57 10.17
CA THR A 317 -15.09 -0.76 10.37
C THR A 317 -14.40 0.62 10.38
N PRO A 318 -13.52 0.90 11.35
CA PRO A 318 -12.97 2.25 11.51
C PRO A 318 -12.02 2.60 10.36
N ASN A 319 -11.91 3.88 10.03
CA ASN A 319 -10.76 4.38 9.30
C ASN A 319 -9.52 4.28 10.19
N ILE A 320 -8.34 4.14 9.58
CA ILE A 320 -7.06 4.09 10.28
C ILE A 320 -6.15 5.16 9.68
N VAL A 321 -5.66 6.09 10.50
CA VAL A 321 -4.70 7.12 10.12
C VAL A 321 -3.47 6.97 11.01
N ILE A 322 -2.30 6.76 10.39
CA ILE A 322 -1.02 6.78 11.08
C ILE A 322 -0.27 8.04 10.63
N LEU A 323 -0.13 9.00 11.53
CA LEU A 323 0.70 10.19 11.39
C LEU A 323 2.09 9.84 11.94
N TYR A 324 3.11 9.82 11.09
CA TYR A 324 4.42 9.29 11.44
C TYR A 324 5.52 10.30 11.13
N ALA A 325 5.89 11.09 12.14
CA ALA A 325 6.90 12.14 12.04
C ALA A 325 8.32 11.55 11.91
N ASP A 326 9.26 12.38 11.45
CA ASP A 326 10.62 11.98 11.08
C ASP A 326 11.63 12.68 12.00
N ASP A 327 12.32 11.92 12.85
CA ASP A 327 13.23 12.44 13.89
C ASP A 327 12.58 13.32 14.97
N LEU A 328 11.30 13.09 15.28
CA LEU A 328 10.60 13.77 16.37
C LEU A 328 10.87 13.05 17.70
N GLY A 329 11.57 13.73 18.60
CA GLY A 329 11.95 13.18 19.90
C GLY A 329 10.81 13.15 20.90
N TYR A 330 10.97 12.29 21.91
CA TYR A 330 10.00 12.15 23.00
C TYR A 330 9.62 13.49 23.65
N GLY A 331 10.59 14.39 23.83
CA GLY A 331 10.41 15.69 24.47
C GLY A 331 10.05 16.85 23.53
N ASP A 332 9.78 16.60 22.25
CA ASP A 332 9.50 17.67 21.27
C ASP A 332 8.03 18.15 21.27
N LEU A 333 7.10 17.41 21.87
CA LEU A 333 5.70 17.82 21.98
C LEU A 333 5.41 18.47 23.34
N GLY A 334 4.53 19.48 23.37
CA GLY A 334 4.10 20.15 24.61
C GLY A 334 3.47 19.17 25.60
N SER A 335 2.64 18.27 25.11
CA SER A 335 2.04 17.15 25.83
C SER A 335 3.06 16.13 26.36
N TYR A 336 4.32 16.20 25.96
CA TYR A 336 5.42 15.40 26.49
C TYR A 336 6.48 16.23 27.26
N GLY A 337 6.24 17.53 27.44
CA GLY A 337 7.05 18.41 28.28
C GLY A 337 7.83 19.49 27.54
N ALA A 338 7.67 19.63 26.23
CA ALA A 338 8.24 20.76 25.48
C ALA A 338 7.69 22.09 26.00
N ARG A 339 8.57 23.10 26.09
CA ARG A 339 8.19 24.47 26.54
C ARG A 339 8.56 25.56 25.55
N ARG A 340 9.50 25.31 24.64
CA ARG A 340 9.99 26.27 23.64
C ARG A 340 9.28 26.22 22.30
N VAL A 341 8.51 25.15 22.08
CA VAL A 341 7.73 24.94 20.86
C VAL A 341 6.30 24.61 21.24
N ALA A 342 5.35 25.21 20.53
CA ALA A 342 3.94 24.99 20.76
C ALA A 342 3.41 23.99 19.75
N THR A 343 2.81 22.89 20.22
CA THR A 343 2.22 21.83 19.39
C THR A 343 0.73 21.66 19.70
N PRO A 344 -0.09 22.72 19.57
CA PRO A 344 -1.47 22.73 20.06
C PRO A 344 -2.38 21.67 19.43
N HIS A 345 -2.10 21.20 18.20
CA HIS A 345 -2.91 20.17 17.55
C HIS A 345 -2.60 18.78 18.09
N SER A 346 -1.32 18.43 18.22
CA SER A 346 -0.84 17.19 18.82
C SER A 346 -1.19 17.13 20.31
N ASP A 347 -1.11 18.25 21.02
CA ASP A 347 -1.48 18.34 22.44
C ASP A 347 -2.98 18.15 22.63
N ARG A 348 -3.80 18.67 21.71
CA ARG A 348 -5.25 18.40 21.69
C ARG A 348 -5.54 16.93 21.41
N LEU A 349 -4.77 16.29 20.51
CA LEU A 349 -4.88 14.87 20.24
C LEU A 349 -4.56 14.05 21.50
N ALA A 350 -3.49 14.40 22.22
CA ALA A 350 -3.11 13.77 23.49
C ALA A 350 -4.15 13.99 24.58
N ALA A 351 -4.66 15.21 24.75
CA ALA A 351 -5.63 15.56 25.79
C ALA A 351 -6.99 14.86 25.61
N ARG A 352 -7.34 14.50 24.38
CA ARG A 352 -8.61 13.82 24.05
C ARG A 352 -8.42 12.34 23.66
N GLY A 353 -7.18 11.84 23.75
CA GLY A 353 -6.80 10.48 23.41
C GLY A 353 -5.96 9.85 24.53
N LEU A 354 -5.26 8.78 24.20
CA LEU A 354 -4.38 8.06 25.09
C LEU A 354 -2.93 8.36 24.72
N ARG A 355 -2.24 9.09 25.60
CA ARG A 355 -0.80 9.38 25.51
C ARG A 355 -0.01 8.22 26.14
N PHE A 356 0.91 7.63 25.41
CA PHE A 356 1.75 6.54 25.90
C PHE A 356 3.08 7.07 26.41
N THR A 357 3.49 6.64 27.60
CA THR A 357 4.80 7.01 28.16
C THR A 357 5.89 6.01 27.84
N ASP A 358 5.55 4.84 27.27
CA ASP A 358 6.45 3.68 27.15
C ASP A 358 6.37 3.02 25.75
N ALA A 359 6.35 3.84 24.70
CA ALA A 359 6.28 3.42 23.31
C ALA A 359 7.62 3.56 22.57
N TYR A 360 7.90 2.60 21.68
CA TYR A 360 9.20 2.50 21.01
C TYR A 360 9.09 2.29 19.50
N ALA A 361 9.90 3.04 18.77
CA ALA A 361 10.36 2.69 17.44
C ALA A 361 11.22 1.41 17.48
N PRO A 362 11.11 0.50 16.49
CA PRO A 362 11.93 -0.71 16.44
C PRO A 362 13.42 -0.44 16.23
N ALA A 363 13.77 0.68 15.62
CA ALA A 363 15.15 1.09 15.37
C ALA A 363 15.37 2.58 15.64
N ALA A 364 16.62 2.97 15.89
CA ALA A 364 17.03 4.36 16.06
C ALA A 364 17.28 5.08 14.72
N THR A 365 16.74 4.56 13.61
CA THR A 365 16.84 5.12 12.26
C THR A 365 15.58 4.84 11.44
N CYS A 366 15.39 5.66 10.40
CA CYS A 366 14.16 5.72 9.62
C CYS A 366 13.81 4.43 8.86
N THR A 367 14.67 3.95 7.93
CA THR A 367 14.34 2.79 7.08
C THR A 367 13.99 1.53 7.89
N PRO A 368 14.80 1.09 8.88
CA PRO A 368 14.49 -0.14 9.62
C PRO A 368 13.21 0.00 10.46
N SER A 369 12.95 1.18 11.04
CA SER A 369 11.71 1.45 11.78
C SER A 369 10.47 1.44 10.88
N ARG A 370 10.55 2.04 9.69
CA ARG A 370 9.44 2.07 8.71
C ARG A 370 9.17 0.68 8.15
N TYR A 371 10.24 -0.09 7.90
CA TYR A 371 10.14 -1.49 7.50
C TYR A 371 9.39 -2.28 8.57
N ALA A 372 9.88 -2.25 9.81
CA ALA A 372 9.30 -3.01 10.91
C ALA A 372 7.88 -2.61 11.26
N LEU A 373 7.53 -1.32 11.16
CA LEU A 373 6.16 -0.85 11.30
C LEU A 373 5.25 -1.49 10.25
N LEU A 374 5.66 -1.48 8.97
CA LEU A 374 4.81 -1.96 7.88
C LEU A 374 4.73 -3.48 7.79
N THR A 375 5.81 -4.21 8.07
CA THR A 375 5.91 -5.68 7.89
C THR A 375 5.71 -6.48 9.17
N GLY A 376 5.82 -5.83 10.34
CA GLY A 376 5.81 -6.54 11.62
C GLY A 376 7.03 -7.43 11.85
N GLU A 377 8.14 -7.13 11.18
CA GLU A 377 9.42 -7.84 11.27
C GLU A 377 10.57 -6.86 11.51
N TYR A 378 11.47 -7.17 12.44
CA TYR A 378 12.62 -6.31 12.71
C TYR A 378 13.53 -6.14 11.48
N GLY A 379 14.14 -4.96 11.35
CA GLY A 379 14.93 -4.58 10.18
C GLY A 379 16.17 -5.46 9.97
N PHE A 380 16.82 -5.89 11.05
CA PHE A 380 17.98 -6.79 10.97
C PHE A 380 17.69 -8.11 10.26
N ARG A 381 16.42 -8.55 10.21
CA ARG A 381 16.05 -9.82 9.57
C ARG A 381 16.12 -9.77 8.05
N SER A 382 16.03 -8.56 7.49
CA SER A 382 16.05 -8.28 6.05
C SER A 382 17.20 -7.37 5.65
N ASN A 383 18.22 -7.24 6.51
CA ASN A 383 19.35 -6.32 6.34
C ASN A 383 18.89 -4.88 5.99
N ALA A 384 17.83 -4.42 6.65
CA ALA A 384 17.38 -3.04 6.49
C ALA A 384 18.41 -2.09 7.09
N GLU A 385 18.97 -1.22 6.27
CA GLU A 385 19.92 -0.18 6.66
C GLU A 385 19.44 1.19 6.12
N ILE A 386 20.16 2.27 6.42
CA ILE A 386 19.83 3.60 5.85
C ILE A 386 20.06 3.54 4.34
N LEU A 387 19.00 3.76 3.54
CA LEU A 387 19.05 3.57 2.09
C LEU A 387 19.41 4.85 1.33
N PRO A 388 20.14 4.77 0.20
CA PRO A 388 20.18 5.85 -0.78
C PRO A 388 18.82 6.01 -1.50
N GLY A 389 18.63 7.14 -2.18
CA GLY A 389 17.38 7.47 -2.86
C GLY A 389 17.03 6.61 -4.07
N ASP A 390 18.00 5.91 -4.64
CA ASP A 390 17.87 4.97 -5.75
C ASP A 390 18.00 3.50 -5.31
N ALA A 391 17.91 3.21 -4.01
CA ALA A 391 17.96 1.85 -3.50
C ALA A 391 16.80 1.01 -4.04
N PRO A 392 17.02 -0.29 -4.34
CA PRO A 392 15.95 -1.21 -4.69
C PRO A 392 14.90 -1.29 -3.58
N ALA A 393 13.65 -1.56 -3.96
CA ALA A 393 12.57 -1.78 -3.00
C ALA A 393 12.95 -2.87 -1.98
N LEU A 394 13.01 -2.47 -0.71
CA LEU A 394 13.36 -3.31 0.43
C LEU A 394 12.24 -4.30 0.75
N ILE A 395 10.99 -3.84 0.72
CA ILE A 395 9.81 -4.69 0.85
C ILE A 395 9.46 -5.23 -0.54
N ARG A 396 9.59 -6.54 -0.73
CA ARG A 396 9.35 -7.19 -2.02
C ARG A 396 7.86 -7.49 -2.22
N PRO A 397 7.36 -7.54 -3.47
CA PRO A 397 6.00 -8.02 -3.74
C PRO A 397 5.76 -9.39 -3.11
N GLY A 398 4.60 -9.58 -2.49
CA GLY A 398 4.27 -10.79 -1.72
C GLY A 398 4.61 -10.72 -0.23
N THR A 399 5.44 -9.77 0.22
CA THR A 399 5.63 -9.53 1.67
C THR A 399 4.32 -9.01 2.28
N THR A 400 3.95 -9.57 3.43
CA THR A 400 2.76 -9.11 4.17
C THR A 400 3.02 -7.75 4.79
N THR A 401 2.11 -6.80 4.60
CA THR A 401 2.20 -5.46 5.16
C THR A 401 0.88 -5.05 5.81
N ILE A 402 0.91 -4.02 6.65
CA ILE A 402 -0.33 -3.37 7.15
C ILE A 402 -1.26 -3.05 5.97
N ALA A 403 -0.72 -2.47 4.90
CA ALA A 403 -1.49 -2.09 3.72
C ALA A 403 -2.09 -3.30 3.01
N SER A 404 -1.36 -4.40 2.83
CA SER A 404 -1.90 -5.59 2.16
C SER A 404 -2.96 -6.31 3.02
N VAL A 405 -2.80 -6.32 4.34
CA VAL A 405 -3.79 -6.86 5.29
C VAL A 405 -5.08 -6.04 5.25
N LEU A 406 -5.00 -4.72 5.39
CA LEU A 406 -6.17 -3.82 5.35
C LEU A 406 -6.80 -3.79 3.94
N LYS A 407 -5.95 -3.77 2.92
CA LYS A 407 -6.10 -4.29 1.56
C LYS A 407 -7.19 -5.33 1.42
N SER A 408 -6.81 -6.52 1.86
CA SER A 408 -7.65 -7.70 1.84
C SER A 408 -8.96 -7.44 2.59
N ARG A 409 -8.98 -6.60 3.63
CA ARG A 409 -10.16 -6.28 4.42
C ARG A 409 -11.06 -5.17 3.85
N GLY A 410 -10.84 -4.77 2.59
CA GLY A 410 -11.73 -3.87 1.85
C GLY A 410 -11.46 -2.39 2.13
N TYR A 411 -10.32 -2.07 2.74
CA TYR A 411 -9.89 -0.70 2.94
C TYR A 411 -9.39 -0.14 1.61
N ARG A 412 -9.65 1.14 1.34
CA ARG A 412 -8.80 1.90 0.43
C ARG A 412 -7.51 2.24 1.17
N THR A 413 -6.35 1.93 0.60
CA THR A 413 -5.06 2.15 1.27
C THR A 413 -4.25 3.24 0.57
N ALA A 414 -3.66 4.16 1.34
CA ALA A 414 -2.79 5.21 0.82
C ALA A 414 -1.53 5.39 1.66
N VAL A 415 -0.46 5.76 0.98
CA VAL A 415 0.73 6.37 1.58
C VAL A 415 0.95 7.78 1.01
N VAL A 416 1.10 8.77 1.88
CA VAL A 416 1.37 10.16 1.49
C VAL A 416 2.57 10.67 2.29
N GLY A 417 3.66 11.07 1.63
CA GLY A 417 4.86 11.62 2.29
C GLY A 417 6.12 10.77 2.12
N LYS A 418 6.97 10.74 3.15
CA LYS A 418 8.29 10.09 3.11
C LYS A 418 8.21 8.57 2.95
N TRP A 419 8.74 8.02 1.85
CA TRP A 419 8.78 6.58 1.62
C TRP A 419 9.98 5.90 2.29
N HIS A 420 11.18 6.14 1.75
CA HIS A 420 12.47 5.68 2.30
C HIS A 420 12.60 4.16 2.56
N LEU A 421 11.94 3.35 1.74
CA LEU A 421 12.02 1.88 1.75
C LEU A 421 12.52 1.32 0.42
N GLY A 422 13.21 2.15 -0.37
CA GLY A 422 13.64 1.85 -1.73
C GLY A 422 12.49 1.73 -2.71
N LEU A 423 12.82 1.82 -4.00
CA LEU A 423 11.89 1.73 -5.11
C LEU A 423 12.57 0.97 -6.25
N GLY A 424 11.80 0.31 -7.10
CA GLY A 424 12.35 -0.41 -8.24
C GLY A 424 13.10 -1.70 -7.89
N GLY A 425 13.65 -2.32 -8.93
CA GLY A 425 14.43 -3.57 -8.82
C GLY A 425 15.92 -3.37 -8.59
N GLY A 426 16.40 -2.13 -8.44
CA GLY A 426 17.82 -1.77 -8.46
C GLY A 426 17.96 -0.38 -9.08
N THR A 427 18.71 -0.26 -10.19
CA THR A 427 18.79 0.99 -10.97
C THR A 427 17.40 1.49 -11.35
N VAL A 428 16.95 2.55 -10.68
CA VAL A 428 15.62 3.13 -10.87
C VAL A 428 15.62 3.97 -12.14
N ASP A 429 14.74 3.62 -13.10
CA ASP A 429 14.41 4.53 -14.20
C ASP A 429 13.33 5.52 -13.74
N TRP A 430 13.77 6.74 -13.40
CA TRP A 430 12.89 7.83 -12.96
C TRP A 430 12.04 8.42 -14.09
N ASN A 431 12.22 7.98 -15.34
CA ASN A 431 11.52 8.52 -16.51
C ASN A 431 10.30 7.70 -16.93
N SER A 432 10.00 6.64 -16.19
CA SER A 432 8.84 5.78 -16.40
C SER A 432 8.23 5.39 -15.05
N ARG A 433 7.24 4.49 -15.06
CA ARG A 433 6.64 3.99 -13.82
C ARG A 433 7.68 3.17 -13.05
N VAL A 434 8.05 3.65 -11.85
CA VAL A 434 9.03 3.01 -10.98
C VAL A 434 8.42 1.81 -10.26
N ALA A 435 8.79 0.59 -10.64
CA ALA A 435 8.26 -0.63 -10.04
C ALA A 435 9.35 -1.68 -9.74
N PRO A 436 9.23 -2.45 -8.65
CA PRO A 436 8.16 -2.43 -7.64
C PRO A 436 8.18 -1.19 -6.72
N GLY A 437 7.03 -0.85 -6.16
CA GLY A 437 6.82 0.24 -5.20
C GLY A 437 5.56 0.01 -4.36
N PRO A 438 4.96 1.05 -3.76
CA PRO A 438 3.82 0.89 -2.84
C PRO A 438 2.63 0.11 -3.39
N LYS A 439 2.34 0.22 -4.70
CA LYS A 439 1.22 -0.49 -5.32
C LYS A 439 1.37 -2.02 -5.23
N GLU A 440 2.58 -2.52 -5.43
CA GLU A 440 2.88 -3.95 -5.40
C GLU A 440 2.87 -4.56 -3.98
N ILE A 441 2.81 -3.74 -2.93
CA ILE A 441 2.83 -4.19 -1.52
C ILE A 441 1.59 -3.76 -0.73
N GLY A 442 0.51 -3.42 -1.43
CA GLY A 442 -0.82 -3.27 -0.85
C GLY A 442 -1.37 -1.85 -0.72
N PHE A 443 -0.66 -0.82 -1.19
CA PHE A 443 -1.22 0.53 -1.29
C PHE A 443 -2.01 0.70 -2.59
N ASP A 444 -3.20 1.30 -2.52
CA ASP A 444 -4.01 1.63 -3.70
C ASP A 444 -3.67 2.98 -4.31
N TYR A 445 -3.15 3.89 -3.49
CA TYR A 445 -2.71 5.23 -3.86
C TYR A 445 -1.37 5.54 -3.18
N SER A 446 -0.48 6.21 -3.90
CA SER A 446 0.76 6.72 -3.31
C SER A 446 1.12 8.11 -3.81
N PHE A 447 1.51 8.98 -2.90
CA PHE A 447 2.14 10.27 -3.20
C PHE A 447 3.38 10.42 -2.35
N LEU A 448 4.57 10.26 -2.93
CA LEU A 448 5.80 10.01 -2.21
C LEU A 448 6.82 11.13 -2.36
N LEU A 449 7.58 11.35 -1.29
CA LEU A 449 8.99 11.71 -1.37
C LEU A 449 9.77 10.37 -1.46
N PRO A 450 10.57 10.11 -2.52
CA PRO A 450 11.13 8.77 -2.74
C PRO A 450 12.04 8.27 -1.58
N ALA A 451 12.87 9.14 -1.01
CA ALA A 451 13.69 8.82 0.15
C ALA A 451 13.58 9.87 1.26
N THR A 452 14.53 10.79 1.39
CA THR A 452 14.53 11.86 2.39
C THR A 452 14.65 13.22 1.70
N LEU A 453 14.33 14.31 2.41
CA LEU A 453 14.42 15.67 1.85
C LEU A 453 15.85 16.02 1.41
N ASP A 454 16.85 15.51 2.13
CA ASP A 454 18.29 15.69 1.86
C ASP A 454 18.84 14.77 0.76
N ARG A 455 18.03 13.93 0.10
CA ARG A 455 18.49 12.94 -0.91
C ARG A 455 17.90 13.22 -2.29
N VAL A 456 18.70 12.98 -3.34
CA VAL A 456 18.19 12.98 -4.72
C VAL A 456 17.46 11.67 -5.08
N PRO A 457 16.49 11.68 -6.01
CA PRO A 457 15.96 12.85 -6.71
C PRO A 457 14.98 13.65 -5.85
N THR A 458 15.03 14.98 -5.98
CA THR A 458 14.17 15.93 -5.26
C THR A 458 12.85 16.16 -6.01
N VAL A 459 12.10 15.09 -6.23
CA VAL A 459 10.84 15.08 -7.00
C VAL A 459 9.75 14.32 -6.26
N TYR A 460 8.49 14.61 -6.55
CA TYR A 460 7.37 13.80 -6.07
C TYR A 460 7.08 12.61 -6.99
N LEU A 461 6.66 11.49 -6.42
CA LEU A 461 6.09 10.38 -7.17
C LEU A 461 4.61 10.22 -6.84
N GLU A 462 3.74 10.25 -7.84
CA GLU A 462 2.32 9.92 -7.72
C GLU A 462 2.04 8.61 -8.45
N ASP A 463 1.51 7.62 -7.73
CA ASP A 463 1.28 6.25 -8.23
C ASP A 463 2.48 5.66 -8.99
N GLN A 464 3.66 5.91 -8.43
CA GLN A 464 4.98 5.48 -8.92
C GLN A 464 5.43 6.14 -10.24
N GLY A 465 4.81 7.25 -10.67
CA GLY A 465 5.31 8.11 -11.74
C GLY A 465 5.80 9.45 -11.19
N VAL A 466 6.89 10.00 -11.76
CA VAL A 466 7.36 11.34 -11.38
C VAL A 466 6.35 12.40 -11.81
N VAL A 467 5.94 13.23 -10.85
CA VAL A 467 4.97 14.32 -11.08
C VAL A 467 5.64 15.45 -11.86
N GLY A 468 5.01 15.92 -12.93
CA GLY A 468 5.48 17.09 -13.68
C GLY A 468 6.76 16.86 -14.50
N LEU A 469 7.13 15.60 -14.74
CA LEU A 469 8.30 15.27 -15.57
C LEU A 469 8.09 15.68 -17.03
N ASP A 470 8.96 16.56 -17.53
CA ASP A 470 9.10 16.80 -18.96
C ASP A 470 9.94 15.67 -19.60
N ARG A 471 9.39 15.01 -20.61
CA ARG A 471 10.10 13.95 -21.35
C ARG A 471 11.31 14.47 -22.13
N ALA A 472 11.36 15.77 -22.41
CA ALA A 472 12.52 16.41 -23.04
C ALA A 472 13.66 16.69 -22.04
N ASP A 473 13.41 16.63 -20.73
CA ASP A 473 14.40 16.84 -19.67
C ASP A 473 14.43 15.64 -18.70
N PRO A 474 14.92 14.46 -19.14
CA PRO A 474 14.85 13.23 -18.37
C PRO A 474 15.73 13.26 -17.13
N ILE A 475 15.26 12.61 -16.06
CA ILE A 475 15.96 12.46 -14.79
C ILE A 475 17.02 11.36 -14.89
N SER A 476 18.21 11.66 -14.37
CA SER A 476 19.26 10.67 -14.07
C SER A 476 19.76 10.91 -12.66
N VAL A 477 20.00 9.84 -11.90
CA VAL A 477 20.46 9.88 -10.50
C VAL A 477 21.69 8.97 -10.36
N SER A 478 22.66 9.40 -9.55
CA SER A 478 23.86 8.64 -9.22
C SER A 478 24.29 8.98 -7.81
N TYR A 479 24.48 7.96 -6.96
CA TYR A 479 25.11 8.10 -5.65
C TYR A 479 26.61 7.75 -5.66
N ALA A 480 27.14 7.32 -6.81
CA ALA A 480 28.53 6.85 -6.92
C ALA A 480 29.47 7.91 -7.51
N ALA A 481 28.98 8.68 -8.48
CA ALA A 481 29.80 9.64 -9.23
C ALA A 481 28.99 10.87 -9.66
N PRO A 482 29.66 12.04 -9.82
CA PRO A 482 29.03 13.26 -10.31
C PRO A 482 28.33 13.10 -11.67
N LEU A 483 27.19 13.79 -11.81
CA LEU A 483 26.48 13.93 -13.08
C LEU A 483 26.60 15.38 -13.56
N PRO A 484 26.90 15.63 -14.84
CA PRO A 484 27.00 16.99 -15.36
C PRO A 484 25.61 17.65 -15.43
N GLY A 485 25.58 18.98 -15.39
CA GLY A 485 24.38 19.78 -15.63
C GLY A 485 23.75 20.40 -14.38
N ARG A 486 24.27 20.13 -13.19
CA ARG A 486 23.89 20.82 -11.95
C ARG A 486 25.11 21.25 -11.14
N PRO A 487 25.05 22.39 -10.43
CA PRO A 487 26.10 22.78 -9.51
C PRO A 487 26.17 21.83 -8.31
N VAL A 488 27.38 21.65 -7.77
CA VAL A 488 27.70 20.73 -6.68
C VAL A 488 28.13 21.56 -5.45
N GLY A 489 27.58 21.24 -4.27
CA GLY A 489 27.74 22.04 -3.05
C GLY A 489 29.18 22.22 -2.58
N ARG A 490 29.98 21.16 -2.64
CA ARG A 490 31.41 21.20 -2.28
C ARG A 490 32.24 22.10 -3.22
N GLU A 491 31.78 22.31 -4.45
CA GLU A 491 32.45 23.14 -5.46
C GLU A 491 31.93 24.57 -5.47
N HIS A 492 30.66 24.76 -5.06
CA HIS A 492 29.94 26.02 -5.10
C HIS A 492 29.31 26.39 -3.73
N PRO A 493 30.10 26.52 -2.66
CA PRO A 493 29.58 26.83 -1.33
C PRO A 493 28.86 28.19 -1.27
N GLU A 494 29.20 29.13 -2.16
CA GLU A 494 28.56 30.45 -2.29
C GLU A 494 27.09 30.37 -2.73
N MET A 495 26.67 29.25 -3.33
CA MET A 495 25.29 29.02 -3.76
C MET A 495 24.40 28.44 -2.65
N LEU A 496 24.99 28.07 -1.51
CA LEU A 496 24.30 27.36 -0.45
C LEU A 496 23.60 28.32 0.53
N ARG A 497 22.33 28.02 0.82
CA ARG A 497 21.54 28.67 1.87
C ARG A 497 21.95 28.22 3.26
N TYR A 498 22.35 26.95 3.36
CA TYR A 498 22.94 26.36 4.56
C TYR A 498 24.27 25.74 4.17
N LYS A 499 25.31 26.04 4.94
CA LYS A 499 26.52 25.23 4.87
C LYS A 499 26.18 23.81 5.28
N ALA A 500 26.68 22.85 4.51
CA ALA A 500 26.41 21.43 4.68
C ALA A 500 27.72 20.69 4.99
N ASP A 501 27.64 19.53 5.62
CA ASP A 501 28.79 18.64 5.79
C ASP A 501 29.17 17.96 4.46
N ASP A 502 30.30 17.24 4.46
CA ASP A 502 30.81 16.58 3.25
C ASP A 502 29.84 15.57 2.63
N GLN A 503 28.99 14.94 3.45
CA GLN A 503 27.99 13.97 2.99
C GLN A 503 26.86 14.67 2.23
N HIS A 504 26.49 15.88 2.65
CA HIS A 504 25.37 16.65 2.12
C HIS A 504 25.79 17.69 1.08
N SER A 505 26.96 17.51 0.46
CA SER A 505 27.61 18.52 -0.40
C SER A 505 27.63 18.15 -1.89
N ASP A 506 26.70 17.31 -2.37
CA ASP A 506 26.58 16.94 -3.78
C ASP A 506 25.65 17.90 -4.55
N SER A 507 24.69 17.43 -5.36
CA SER A 507 23.87 18.32 -6.22
C SER A 507 23.13 19.39 -5.42
N ILE A 508 23.19 20.64 -5.89
CA ILE A 508 22.44 21.78 -5.32
C ILE A 508 21.06 21.88 -5.96
N ILE A 509 20.02 21.80 -5.13
CA ILE A 509 18.62 22.00 -5.52
C ILE A 509 18.01 23.04 -4.57
N ASN A 510 17.37 24.06 -5.13
CA ASN A 510 16.75 25.18 -4.39
C ASN A 510 17.72 25.90 -3.44
N GLY A 511 19.00 25.98 -3.83
CA GLY A 511 20.07 26.58 -3.01
C GLY A 511 20.50 25.69 -1.84
N VAL A 512 20.15 24.40 -1.84
CA VAL A 512 20.55 23.45 -0.80
C VAL A 512 21.17 22.22 -1.44
N SER A 513 22.40 21.91 -1.06
CA SER A 513 23.10 20.70 -1.49
C SER A 513 22.50 19.45 -0.85
N ARG A 514 22.45 18.36 -1.62
CA ARG A 514 21.85 17.08 -1.23
C ARG A 514 22.92 15.99 -1.20
N ILE A 515 22.55 14.83 -0.69
CA ILE A 515 23.29 13.58 -0.82
C ILE A 515 22.96 12.99 -2.21
N GLY A 516 23.99 12.74 -3.01
CA GLY A 516 23.89 12.17 -4.35
C GLY A 516 23.74 13.22 -5.47
N TYR A 517 23.94 12.74 -6.69
CA TYR A 517 23.98 13.55 -7.90
C TYR A 517 22.72 13.34 -8.74
N MET A 518 22.14 14.41 -9.27
CA MET A 518 21.02 14.32 -10.22
C MET A 518 21.22 15.24 -11.42
N ARG A 519 20.63 14.87 -12.56
CA ARG A 519 20.53 15.67 -13.78
C ARG A 519 19.09 15.61 -14.30
N GLY A 520 18.65 16.69 -14.94
CA GLY A 520 17.33 16.82 -15.57
C GLY A 520 16.16 16.80 -14.58
N GLY A 521 14.93 16.78 -15.08
CA GLY A 521 13.70 16.86 -14.30
C GLY A 521 13.42 18.23 -13.68
N LYS A 522 13.90 19.34 -14.28
CA LYS A 522 13.79 20.67 -13.68
C LYS A 522 12.35 21.08 -13.39
N SER A 523 11.41 20.73 -14.26
CA SER A 523 9.98 21.00 -14.08
C SER A 523 9.30 20.13 -13.01
N ALA A 524 9.93 19.02 -12.63
CA ALA A 524 9.43 18.05 -11.65
C ALA A 524 9.97 18.28 -10.23
N GLU A 525 10.94 19.19 -10.08
CA GLU A 525 11.52 19.52 -8.78
C GLU A 525 10.45 20.04 -7.82
N TRP A 526 10.46 19.51 -6.61
CA TRP A 526 9.68 20.14 -5.55
C TRP A 526 10.28 21.49 -5.16
N VAL A 527 9.46 22.32 -4.52
CA VAL A 527 9.92 23.47 -3.73
C VAL A 527 9.89 23.02 -2.28
N ASP A 528 11.04 23.06 -1.59
CA ASP A 528 11.17 22.52 -0.23
C ASP A 528 10.16 23.18 0.73
N GLU A 529 10.00 24.49 0.64
CA GLU A 529 9.08 25.28 1.46
C GLU A 529 7.60 25.08 1.16
N ASP A 530 7.23 24.32 0.12
CA ASP A 530 5.84 24.02 -0.22
C ASP A 530 5.42 22.59 0.16
N ILE A 531 6.37 21.74 0.59
CA ILE A 531 6.15 20.29 0.81
C ILE A 531 5.00 20.03 1.77
N HIS A 532 4.94 20.76 2.90
CA HIS A 532 3.87 20.60 3.89
C HIS A 532 2.48 20.85 3.31
N THR A 533 2.31 21.88 2.47
CA THR A 533 1.03 22.18 1.84
C THR A 533 0.64 21.13 0.80
N VAL A 534 1.60 20.66 0.00
CA VAL A 534 1.38 19.63 -1.02
C VAL A 534 0.95 18.32 -0.35
N LEU A 535 1.69 17.86 0.65
CA LEU A 535 1.39 16.61 1.36
C LEU A 535 0.07 16.71 2.14
N ALA A 536 -0.18 17.81 2.85
CA ALA A 536 -1.45 18.02 3.55
C ALA A 536 -2.63 18.04 2.57
N SER A 537 -2.49 18.67 1.41
CA SER A 537 -3.51 18.68 0.36
C SER A 537 -3.82 17.27 -0.15
N LYS A 538 -2.80 16.47 -0.47
CA LYS A 538 -2.98 15.08 -0.94
C LYS A 538 -3.64 14.18 0.11
N ALA A 539 -3.20 14.27 1.36
CA ALA A 539 -3.81 13.52 2.47
C ALA A 539 -5.29 13.91 2.67
N ARG A 540 -5.61 15.20 2.65
CA ARG A 540 -6.99 15.69 2.79
C ARG A 540 -7.88 15.31 1.60
N GLY A 541 -7.34 15.35 0.38
CA GLY A 541 -8.01 14.87 -0.83
C GLY A 541 -8.37 13.39 -0.70
N PHE A 542 -7.41 12.56 -0.31
CA PHE A 542 -7.65 11.13 -0.08
C PHE A 542 -8.75 10.86 0.95
N ILE A 543 -8.76 11.58 2.08
CA ILE A 543 -9.81 11.46 3.10
C ILE A 543 -11.18 11.83 2.52
N ARG A 544 -11.27 12.96 1.80
CA ARG A 544 -12.52 13.44 1.19
C ARG A 544 -13.08 12.45 0.18
N ASP A 545 -12.23 11.91 -0.68
CA ASP A 545 -12.61 10.98 -1.75
C ASP A 545 -13.04 9.61 -1.24
N ASN A 546 -12.65 9.26 -0.02
CA ASN A 546 -12.95 7.97 0.60
C ASN A 546 -13.90 8.07 1.79
N ARG A 547 -14.60 9.19 1.99
CA ARG A 547 -15.51 9.39 3.14
C ARG A 547 -16.61 8.33 3.29
N GLU A 548 -16.97 7.65 2.22
CA GLU A 548 -18.06 6.64 2.19
C GLU A 548 -17.56 5.19 2.39
N ARG A 549 -16.24 4.97 2.51
CA ARG A 549 -15.64 3.63 2.66
C ARG A 549 -14.50 3.62 3.69
N PRO A 550 -14.21 2.50 4.37
CA PRO A 550 -13.08 2.44 5.28
C PRO A 550 -11.77 2.70 4.52
N PHE A 551 -10.91 3.54 5.08
CA PHE A 551 -9.60 3.81 4.51
C PHE A 551 -8.47 3.67 5.53
N PHE A 552 -7.29 3.38 4.99
CA PHE A 552 -6.02 3.40 5.69
C PHE A 552 -5.14 4.49 5.07
N LEU A 553 -4.77 5.48 5.86
CA LEU A 553 -3.81 6.50 5.47
C LEU A 553 -2.56 6.33 6.34
N TYR A 554 -1.48 5.87 5.72
CA TYR A 554 -0.14 6.00 6.27
C TYR A 554 0.43 7.35 5.81
N PHE A 555 0.59 8.29 6.74
CA PHE A 555 1.12 9.62 6.48
C PHE A 555 2.47 9.80 7.18
N PRO A 556 3.57 9.31 6.56
CA PRO A 556 4.92 9.64 6.99
C PRO A 556 5.27 11.11 6.70
N ILE A 557 5.14 11.95 7.72
CA ILE A 557 5.45 13.38 7.66
C ILE A 557 6.98 13.55 7.69
N PRO A 558 7.60 14.29 6.75
CA PRO A 558 9.06 14.42 6.69
C PRO A 558 9.65 15.33 7.78
N ASP A 559 8.83 16.08 8.51
CA ASP A 559 9.29 16.99 9.55
C ASP A 559 9.51 16.28 10.90
N PRO A 560 10.49 16.73 11.72
CA PRO A 560 11.47 17.81 11.47
C PRO A 560 12.84 17.35 10.87
N HIS A 561 12.86 16.38 9.94
CA HIS A 561 14.10 15.93 9.30
C HIS A 561 14.78 17.04 8.48
N VAL A 562 16.09 16.91 8.29
CA VAL A 562 16.88 17.86 7.48
C VAL A 562 16.67 17.68 5.97
N PRO A 563 16.95 18.73 5.15
CA PRO A 563 17.15 20.11 5.56
C PRO A 563 15.83 20.74 6.02
N ARG A 564 15.83 21.46 7.15
CA ARG A 564 14.63 22.13 7.66
C ARG A 564 14.41 23.44 6.91
N LEU A 565 13.48 23.41 5.97
CA LEU A 565 13.07 24.54 5.14
C LEU A 565 11.57 24.76 5.32
N PRO A 566 11.13 25.17 6.52
CA PRO A 566 9.72 25.38 6.80
C PRO A 566 9.12 26.42 5.85
N GLY A 567 7.85 26.25 5.52
CA GLY A 567 7.05 27.20 4.76
C GLY A 567 7.13 28.60 5.34
N LYS A 568 6.97 29.60 4.47
CA LYS A 568 7.08 31.03 4.82
C LYS A 568 6.22 31.46 6.01
N GLU A 569 5.10 30.78 6.25
CA GLU A 569 4.20 31.04 7.37
C GLU A 569 4.73 30.53 8.72
N PHE A 570 5.66 29.57 8.72
CA PHE A 570 6.29 28.97 9.91
C PHE A 570 7.73 29.43 10.11
N ALA A 571 8.44 29.79 9.03
CA ALA A 571 9.82 30.25 9.10
C ALA A 571 9.99 31.46 10.03
N GLY A 572 10.89 31.33 11.01
CA GLY A 572 11.22 32.33 12.02
C GLY A 572 10.11 32.58 13.04
N LYS A 573 9.11 31.69 13.16
CA LYS A 573 7.98 31.87 14.11
C LYS A 573 8.26 31.30 15.48
N THR A 574 9.26 30.43 15.62
CA THR A 574 9.68 29.88 16.90
C THR A 574 10.98 30.50 17.38
N GLY A 575 11.21 30.46 18.70
CA GLY A 575 12.51 30.84 19.29
C GLY A 575 13.56 29.72 19.23
N MET A 576 13.31 28.65 18.47
CA MET A 576 14.16 27.45 18.38
C MET A 576 14.69 27.19 16.96
N GLY A 577 14.59 28.20 16.08
CA GLY A 577 15.08 28.14 14.71
C GLY A 577 14.34 27.19 13.80
N PRO A 578 14.92 26.87 12.62
CA PRO A 578 14.29 26.04 11.61
C PRO A 578 13.80 24.68 12.11
N ARG A 579 14.47 24.07 13.10
CA ARG A 579 13.98 22.84 13.72
C ARG A 579 12.69 23.05 14.52
N GLY A 580 12.59 24.14 15.27
CA GLY A 580 11.35 24.47 15.99
C GLY A 580 10.21 24.81 15.04
N ASP A 581 10.51 25.57 13.99
CA ASP A 581 9.55 25.94 12.96
C ASP A 581 9.01 24.69 12.25
N ALA A 582 9.87 23.73 11.89
CA ALA A 582 9.47 22.45 11.31
C ALA A 582 8.60 21.60 12.26
N ILE A 583 8.83 21.65 13.58
CA ILE A 583 7.95 20.98 14.56
C ILE A 583 6.54 21.62 14.56
N VAL A 584 6.45 22.95 14.44
CA VAL A 584 5.15 23.65 14.36
C VAL A 584 4.46 23.36 13.03
N GLU A 585 5.21 23.28 11.93
CA GLU A 585 4.71 22.88 10.61
C GLU A 585 4.14 21.46 10.62
N MET A 586 4.86 20.50 11.23
CA MET A 586 4.37 19.14 11.49
C MET A 586 3.06 19.16 12.28
N ASP A 587 3.01 19.93 13.37
CA ASP A 587 1.79 20.07 14.18
C ASP A 587 0.63 20.67 13.39
N TRP A 588 0.91 21.61 12.48
CA TRP A 588 -0.08 22.14 11.57
C TRP A 588 -0.61 21.07 10.61
N ILE A 589 0.24 20.19 10.07
CA ILE A 589 -0.19 19.05 9.24
C ILE A 589 -1.13 18.13 10.04
N VAL A 590 -0.80 17.83 11.31
CA VAL A 590 -1.69 17.10 12.22
C VAL A 590 -3.04 17.82 12.33
N GLY A 591 -3.02 19.14 12.51
CA GLY A 591 -4.20 19.99 12.53
C GLY A 591 -5.05 19.90 11.26
N GLN A 592 -4.42 19.92 10.08
CA GLN A 592 -5.08 19.81 8.76
C GLN A 592 -5.79 18.48 8.58
N VAL A 593 -5.13 17.36 8.92
CA VAL A 593 -5.72 16.03 8.84
C VAL A 593 -6.91 15.91 9.78
N MET A 594 -6.75 16.32 11.04
CA MET A 594 -7.83 16.27 12.02
C MET A 594 -9.00 17.20 11.66
N ALA A 595 -8.73 18.36 11.06
CA ALA A 595 -9.77 19.26 10.57
C ALA A 595 -10.56 18.66 9.41
N GLU A 596 -9.89 17.97 8.49
CA GLU A 596 -10.57 17.29 7.38
C GLU A 596 -11.41 16.10 7.86
N LEU A 597 -10.91 15.29 8.79
CA LEU A 597 -11.70 14.22 9.42
C LEU A 597 -12.98 14.77 10.08
N ARG A 598 -12.89 15.92 10.76
CA ARG A 598 -14.08 16.61 11.31
C ARG A 598 -15.01 17.12 10.23
N ALA A 599 -14.48 17.76 9.20
CA ALA A 599 -15.27 18.33 8.10
C ALA A 599 -16.05 17.25 7.33
N GLN A 600 -15.50 16.04 7.22
CA GLN A 600 -16.17 14.90 6.60
C GLN A 600 -17.05 14.09 7.57
N GLY A 601 -17.14 14.49 8.85
CA GLY A 601 -17.91 13.75 9.87
C GLY A 601 -17.31 12.40 10.27
N LEU A 602 -16.02 12.18 10.03
CA LEU A 602 -15.33 10.89 10.20
C LEU A 602 -14.54 10.78 11.52
N GLU A 603 -14.44 11.87 12.30
CA GLU A 603 -13.58 11.91 13.50
C GLU A 603 -13.90 10.81 14.53
N ARG A 604 -15.18 10.48 14.75
CA ARG A 604 -15.60 9.42 15.70
C ARG A 604 -15.37 8.00 15.15
N ASP A 605 -15.31 7.84 13.83
CA ASP A 605 -15.14 6.55 13.14
C ASP A 605 -13.69 6.30 12.71
N THR A 606 -12.73 7.08 13.23
CA THR A 606 -11.32 7.00 12.81
C THR A 606 -10.41 6.76 14.01
N LEU A 607 -9.60 5.71 13.94
CA LEU A 607 -8.43 5.52 14.81
C LEU A 607 -7.26 6.32 14.24
N VAL A 608 -6.81 7.32 14.98
CA VAL A 608 -5.61 8.12 14.65
C VAL A 608 -4.47 7.73 15.59
N ILE A 609 -3.31 7.43 15.02
CA ILE A 609 -2.07 7.16 15.76
C ILE A 609 -1.05 8.21 15.33
N LEU A 610 -0.52 8.99 16.26
CA LEU A 610 0.62 9.90 16.04
C LEU A 610 1.86 9.31 16.72
N SER A 611 2.95 9.17 15.98
CA SER A 611 4.26 8.74 16.50
C SER A 611 5.42 9.23 15.63
N SER A 612 6.65 8.78 15.91
CA SER A 612 7.84 9.06 15.10
C SER A 612 8.64 7.80 14.77
N ASP A 613 9.40 7.83 13.67
CA ASP A 613 10.21 6.69 13.24
C ASP A 613 11.46 6.43 14.08
N ASN A 614 12.00 7.44 14.76
CA ASN A 614 13.10 7.30 15.70
C ASN A 614 13.24 8.54 16.58
N GLY A 615 14.24 8.52 17.46
CA GLY A 615 14.65 9.63 18.31
C GLY A 615 15.09 10.89 17.57
N PRO A 616 15.31 11.99 18.31
CA PRO A 616 15.64 13.28 17.73
C PRO A 616 17.12 13.39 17.33
N VAL A 617 17.39 14.28 16.40
CA VAL A 617 18.73 14.76 16.04
C VAL A 617 18.71 16.29 15.90
N LEU A 618 19.77 16.95 16.37
CA LEU A 618 19.93 18.40 16.26
C LEU A 618 20.75 18.77 15.03
N ASN A 619 22.03 18.38 15.01
CA ASN A 619 22.86 18.48 13.82
C ASN A 619 22.80 17.17 13.06
N ASP A 620 22.17 17.16 11.89
CA ASP A 620 22.16 15.99 11.00
C ASP A 620 22.83 16.26 9.65
N GLY A 621 23.62 17.35 9.53
CA GLY A 621 24.46 17.61 8.35
C GLY A 621 24.33 18.99 7.73
N TYR A 622 23.51 19.88 8.30
CA TYR A 622 23.38 21.26 7.87
C TYR A 622 23.57 22.22 9.05
N GLU A 623 24.26 23.33 8.81
CA GLU A 623 24.41 24.45 9.74
C GLU A 623 23.13 25.31 9.73
N ASP A 624 22.01 24.73 10.18
CA ASP A 624 20.68 25.35 10.19
C ASP A 624 20.35 26.11 11.48
N GLY A 625 21.28 26.17 12.43
CA GLY A 625 21.11 26.84 13.72
C GLY A 625 20.40 26.01 14.80
N ALA A 626 20.00 24.76 14.54
CA ALA A 626 19.22 23.95 15.48
C ALA A 626 19.94 23.69 16.81
N VAL A 627 21.27 23.56 16.81
CA VAL A 627 22.07 23.40 18.03
C VAL A 627 22.16 24.71 18.79
N GLN A 628 22.45 25.80 18.08
CA GLN A 628 22.71 27.12 18.64
C GLN A 628 21.44 27.75 19.23
N GLN A 629 20.28 27.49 18.61
CA GLN A 629 19.00 28.08 18.99
C GLN A 629 18.16 27.16 19.89
N LEU A 630 18.70 26.01 20.31
CA LEU A 630 17.97 25.04 21.15
C LEU A 630 17.50 25.63 22.48
N GLY A 631 18.30 26.49 23.10
CA GLY A 631 18.06 26.99 24.46
C GLY A 631 18.05 25.86 25.49
N ASP A 632 17.05 25.84 26.38
CA ASP A 632 16.85 24.80 27.40
C ASP A 632 15.92 23.65 26.94
N HIS A 633 15.55 23.62 25.65
CA HIS A 633 14.74 22.53 25.11
C HIS A 633 15.50 21.20 25.14
N ARG A 634 14.79 20.11 25.43
CA ARG A 634 15.35 18.75 25.52
C ARG A 634 14.58 17.83 24.57
N PRO A 635 15.03 17.66 23.32
CA PRO A 635 14.32 16.84 22.33
C PRO A 635 14.10 15.40 22.80
N GLY A 636 15.08 14.79 23.48
CA GLY A 636 14.96 13.45 24.07
C GLY A 636 14.25 13.41 25.43
N GLY A 637 13.78 14.56 25.95
CA GLY A 637 13.26 14.69 27.30
C GLY A 637 14.30 14.38 28.38
N ILE A 638 14.00 13.43 29.26
CA ILE A 638 14.92 12.95 30.31
C ILE A 638 15.84 11.81 29.82
N TYR A 639 15.59 11.30 28.62
CA TYR A 639 16.23 10.10 28.11
C TYR A 639 17.58 10.41 27.47
N ARG A 640 18.49 9.44 27.52
CA ARG A 640 19.86 9.56 27.02
C ARG A 640 19.92 9.20 25.53
N GLY A 641 20.83 9.82 24.79
CA GLY A 641 21.05 9.56 23.36
C GLY A 641 20.14 10.40 22.44
N GLY A 642 19.84 9.84 21.27
CA GLY A 642 19.01 10.43 20.22
C GLY A 642 19.03 9.49 19.00
N LYS A 643 18.67 9.99 17.80
CA LYS A 643 18.81 9.24 16.53
C LYS A 643 20.16 8.52 16.48
N TYR A 644 20.18 7.31 15.92
CA TYR A 644 21.33 6.38 15.86
C TYR A 644 21.68 5.65 17.17
N SER A 645 21.29 6.16 18.35
CA SER A 645 21.71 5.66 19.66
C SER A 645 20.99 4.39 20.12
N ALA A 646 21.70 3.53 20.87
CA ALA A 646 21.12 2.41 21.60
C ALA A 646 20.38 2.83 22.89
N PHE A 647 20.60 4.05 23.36
CA PHE A 647 19.97 4.60 24.55
C PHE A 647 18.50 4.99 24.31
N GLU A 648 17.77 5.24 25.38
CA GLU A 648 16.31 5.40 25.38
C GLU A 648 15.83 6.48 24.41
N ALA A 649 16.51 7.63 24.31
CA ALA A 649 16.07 8.69 23.41
C ALA A 649 16.25 8.34 21.93
N GLY A 650 16.93 7.24 21.58
CA GLY A 650 17.06 6.79 20.19
C GLY A 650 15.83 6.06 19.66
N THR A 651 15.12 5.34 20.51
CA THR A 651 13.97 4.53 20.10
C THR A 651 12.69 4.81 20.87
N ARG A 652 12.76 5.40 22.08
CA ARG A 652 11.58 5.87 22.79
C ARG A 652 11.08 7.16 22.14
N VAL A 653 9.87 7.12 21.63
CA VAL A 653 9.25 8.16 20.80
C VAL A 653 7.86 8.52 21.35
N PRO A 654 7.33 9.72 21.08
CA PRO A 654 5.97 10.04 21.49
C PRO A 654 5.00 9.09 20.77
N LEU A 655 3.96 8.61 21.45
CA LEU A 655 2.87 7.87 20.82
C LEU A 655 1.53 8.30 21.42
N ILE A 656 0.64 8.77 20.56
CA ILE A 656 -0.73 9.17 20.94
C ILE A 656 -1.70 8.35 20.10
N ALA A 657 -2.63 7.66 20.75
CA ALA A 657 -3.76 7.00 20.09
C ALA A 657 -5.05 7.78 20.38
N TYR A 658 -5.82 8.09 19.34
CA TYR A 658 -7.05 8.88 19.44
C TYR A 658 -8.17 8.19 18.67
N TRP A 659 -9.26 7.89 19.39
CA TRP A 659 -10.48 7.33 18.81
C TRP A 659 -11.68 7.63 19.72
N PRO A 660 -12.41 8.73 19.47
CA PRO A 660 -13.51 9.16 20.32
C PRO A 660 -14.59 8.08 20.50
N GLY A 661 -15.00 7.83 21.74
CA GLY A 661 -15.99 6.80 22.09
C GLY A 661 -15.41 5.39 22.25
N HIS A 662 -14.17 5.15 21.84
CA HIS A 662 -13.46 3.87 21.98
C HIS A 662 -12.27 3.96 22.93
N ILE A 663 -11.55 5.08 22.90
CA ILE A 663 -10.42 5.37 23.79
C ILE A 663 -10.86 6.37 24.85
N ARG A 664 -10.64 6.03 26.12
CA ARG A 664 -10.81 6.98 27.23
C ARG A 664 -9.58 7.88 27.28
N PRO A 665 -9.75 9.22 27.33
CA PRO A 665 -8.63 10.12 27.44
C PRO A 665 -7.77 9.83 28.67
N GLY A 666 -6.44 9.88 28.52
CA GLY A 666 -5.55 9.66 29.66
C GLY A 666 -4.11 9.35 29.26
N THR A 667 -3.38 8.75 30.21
CA THR A 667 -2.00 8.30 30.02
C THR A 667 -1.89 6.80 30.27
N SER A 668 -1.16 6.10 29.39
CA SER A 668 -0.88 4.67 29.50
C SER A 668 0.62 4.41 29.66
N PRO A 669 1.03 3.58 30.65
CA PRO A 669 2.40 3.11 30.79
C PRO A 669 2.66 1.81 30.03
N ALA A 670 1.70 1.34 29.21
CA ALA A 670 1.83 0.07 28.51
C ALA A 670 3.07 0.07 27.59
N LEU A 671 3.85 -1.00 27.66
CA LEU A 671 5.04 -1.19 26.83
C LEU A 671 4.62 -1.54 25.41
N LEU A 672 4.92 -0.67 24.45
CA LEU A 672 4.54 -0.84 23.04
C LEU A 672 5.75 -0.72 22.11
N SER A 673 5.70 -1.44 20.99
CA SER A 673 6.64 -1.28 19.89
C SER A 673 5.88 -1.12 18.57
N HIS A 674 6.35 -0.27 17.64
CA HIS A 674 5.67 -0.10 16.35
C HIS A 674 5.66 -1.37 15.50
N VAL A 675 6.55 -2.34 15.76
CA VAL A 675 6.53 -3.66 15.11
C VAL A 675 5.19 -4.39 15.34
N ASP A 676 4.45 -4.04 16.40
CA ASP A 676 3.15 -4.63 16.73
C ASP A 676 1.99 -4.10 15.88
N LEU A 677 2.19 -3.04 15.10
CA LEU A 677 1.09 -2.38 14.39
C LEU A 677 0.46 -3.28 13.33
N LEU A 678 1.22 -4.18 12.71
CA LEU A 678 0.67 -5.16 11.75
C LEU A 678 -0.30 -6.14 12.43
N ALA A 679 0.13 -6.89 13.44
CA ALA A 679 -0.75 -7.82 14.15
C ALA A 679 -1.92 -7.11 14.87
N THR A 680 -1.69 -5.88 15.34
CA THR A 680 -2.74 -5.04 15.94
C THR A 680 -3.79 -4.62 14.93
N CYS A 681 -3.38 -4.15 13.74
CA CYS A 681 -4.30 -3.84 12.65
C CYS A 681 -5.03 -5.10 12.18
N ALA A 682 -4.32 -6.20 11.98
CA ALA A 682 -4.92 -7.49 11.61
C ALA A 682 -6.00 -7.91 12.63
N ARG A 683 -5.73 -7.78 13.93
CA ARG A 683 -6.72 -8.07 14.99
C ARG A 683 -7.93 -7.15 14.92
N LEU A 684 -7.71 -5.84 14.71
CA LEU A 684 -8.75 -4.83 14.61
C LEU A 684 -9.75 -5.16 13.50
N VAL A 685 -9.24 -5.56 12.33
CA VAL A 685 -10.06 -5.91 11.15
C VAL A 685 -10.38 -7.40 11.04
N LYS A 686 -10.10 -8.18 12.11
CA LYS A 686 -10.33 -9.63 12.18
C LYS A 686 -9.68 -10.40 11.01
N ALA A 687 -8.52 -9.95 10.54
CA ALA A 687 -7.67 -10.67 9.62
C ALA A 687 -6.87 -11.77 10.35
N ARG A 688 -6.65 -12.89 9.67
CA ARG A 688 -5.75 -13.95 10.11
C ARG A 688 -4.39 -13.74 9.46
N LEU A 689 -3.33 -13.93 10.24
CA LEU A 689 -1.95 -13.97 9.77
C LEU A 689 -1.48 -15.43 9.85
N ALA A 690 -0.75 -15.88 8.83
CA ALA A 690 -0.08 -17.16 8.86
C ALA A 690 1.09 -17.13 9.88
N PRO A 691 1.49 -18.26 10.48
CA PRO A 691 2.56 -18.30 11.49
C PRO A 691 3.89 -17.66 11.06
N GLU A 692 4.20 -17.70 9.77
CA GLU A 692 5.39 -17.15 9.13
C GLU A 692 5.28 -15.66 8.79
N GLN A 693 4.10 -15.05 8.89
CA GLN A 693 3.89 -13.63 8.61
C GLN A 693 4.06 -12.80 9.89
N ALA A 694 4.77 -11.68 9.79
CA ALA A 694 4.89 -10.69 10.87
C ALA A 694 5.38 -11.32 12.18
N ILE A 695 6.43 -12.15 12.10
CA ILE A 695 6.89 -13.04 13.17
C ILE A 695 7.28 -12.34 14.49
N ASP A 696 7.57 -11.04 14.44
CA ASP A 696 7.89 -10.23 15.63
C ASP A 696 6.70 -9.43 16.16
N SER A 697 5.63 -9.33 15.37
CA SER A 697 4.45 -8.52 15.63
C SER A 697 3.50 -9.23 16.59
N ARG A 698 3.04 -8.52 17.62
CA ARG A 698 2.05 -9.03 18.59
C ARG A 698 0.81 -8.17 18.55
N ASN A 699 -0.34 -8.80 18.74
CA ASN A 699 -1.58 -8.06 18.89
C ASN A 699 -1.55 -7.24 20.18
N MET A 700 -1.45 -5.92 20.04
CA MET A 700 -1.46 -4.94 21.13
C MET A 700 -2.74 -4.10 21.14
N LEU A 701 -3.83 -4.57 20.54
CA LEU A 701 -5.07 -3.79 20.41
C LEU A 701 -5.63 -3.34 21.77
N SER A 702 -5.66 -4.23 22.77
CA SER A 702 -6.13 -3.86 24.12
C SER A 702 -5.25 -2.80 24.77
N ALA A 703 -3.93 -2.86 24.56
CA ALA A 703 -3.00 -1.87 25.08
C ALA A 703 -3.13 -0.53 24.36
N LEU A 704 -3.27 -0.56 23.03
CA LEU A 704 -3.51 0.61 22.19
C LEU A 704 -4.83 1.32 22.55
N LEU A 705 -5.87 0.57 22.90
CA LEU A 705 -7.17 1.10 23.34
C LEU A 705 -7.21 1.48 24.84
N GLY A 706 -6.14 1.22 25.59
CA GLY A 706 -6.03 1.55 27.01
C GLY A 706 -6.73 0.61 27.98
N THR A 707 -7.24 -0.54 27.50
CA THR A 707 -7.84 -1.58 28.36
C THR A 707 -6.80 -2.53 28.95
N ASP A 708 -5.61 -2.60 28.36
CA ASP A 708 -4.42 -3.20 28.94
C ASP A 708 -3.38 -2.13 29.27
N ARG A 709 -2.97 -2.04 30.53
CA ARG A 709 -1.96 -1.05 30.99
C ARG A 709 -0.54 -1.62 31.00
N LYS A 710 -0.36 -2.90 30.70
CA LYS A 710 0.95 -3.57 30.71
C LYS A 710 1.58 -3.60 29.32
N GLY A 711 0.85 -4.03 28.30
CA GLY A 711 1.41 -4.23 26.96
C GLY A 711 2.40 -5.39 26.92
N ARG A 712 3.53 -5.21 26.22
CA ARG A 712 4.57 -6.24 26.08
C ARG A 712 5.26 -6.58 27.41
N ASP A 713 5.69 -7.84 27.54
CA ASP A 713 6.65 -8.25 28.59
C ASP A 713 8.07 -7.81 28.26
N TYR A 714 8.41 -7.85 26.96
CA TYR A 714 9.70 -7.46 26.44
C TYR A 714 9.61 -6.91 25.02
N LEU A 715 10.57 -6.06 24.66
CA LEU A 715 10.78 -5.59 23.30
C LEU A 715 12.26 -5.53 22.97
N PHE A 716 12.54 -5.40 21.69
CA PHE A 716 13.87 -5.30 21.15
C PHE A 716 13.99 -4.00 20.35
N THR A 717 15.18 -3.42 20.35
CA THR A 717 15.49 -2.19 19.62
C THR A 717 16.82 -2.29 18.91
N GLU A 718 16.86 -1.81 17.68
CA GLU A 718 18.07 -1.68 16.86
C GLU A 718 18.64 -0.27 16.92
N SER A 719 19.95 -0.17 16.79
CA SER A 719 20.66 1.10 16.71
C SER A 719 21.90 0.93 15.84
N VAL A 720 22.49 2.05 15.41
CA VAL A 720 23.69 2.05 14.58
C VAL A 720 24.92 2.11 15.51
N PRO A 721 25.03 1.24 16.52
CA PRO A 721 26.11 0.26 16.40
C PRO A 721 25.78 -1.11 17.02
N THR A 722 24.61 -1.25 17.64
CA THR A 722 24.31 -2.39 18.51
C THR A 722 22.81 -2.60 18.64
N ARG A 723 22.43 -3.62 19.39
CA ARG A 723 21.04 -4.00 19.66
C ARG A 723 20.81 -4.10 21.16
N ALA A 724 19.57 -3.90 21.55
CA ALA A 724 19.15 -3.98 22.94
C ALA A 724 17.86 -4.78 23.10
N ILE A 725 17.70 -5.38 24.28
CA ILE A 725 16.44 -5.96 24.74
C ILE A 725 16.02 -5.25 26.01
N ARG A 726 14.75 -4.88 26.09
CA ARG A 726 14.11 -4.45 27.32
C ARG A 726 13.14 -5.54 27.78
N SER A 727 13.29 -6.00 29.01
CA SER A 727 12.42 -7.00 29.65
C SER A 727 12.00 -6.48 31.03
N GLY A 728 10.72 -6.12 31.16
CA GLY A 728 10.20 -5.37 32.29
C GLY A 728 10.93 -4.02 32.49
N ALA A 729 11.50 -3.83 33.69
CA ALA A 729 12.24 -2.62 34.04
C ALA A 729 13.68 -2.60 33.51
N PHE A 730 14.22 -3.75 33.10
CA PHE A 730 15.64 -3.85 32.76
C PHE A 730 15.85 -3.76 31.25
N LYS A 731 16.83 -2.94 30.86
CA LYS A 731 17.32 -2.83 29.49
C LYS A 731 18.76 -3.29 29.41
N TYR A 732 19.02 -4.25 28.53
CA TYR A 732 20.35 -4.75 28.23
C TYR A 732 20.77 -4.26 26.84
N ILE A 733 21.97 -3.69 26.73
CA ILE A 733 22.58 -3.28 25.46
C ILE A 733 23.79 -4.19 25.20
N ALA A 734 23.83 -4.81 24.02
CA ALA A 734 24.88 -5.74 23.67
C ALA A 734 26.23 -5.03 23.45
N PRO A 735 27.36 -5.70 23.75
CA PRO A 735 28.68 -5.22 23.36
C PRO A 735 28.79 -5.03 21.85
N ALA A 736 29.44 -3.95 21.43
CA ALA A 736 29.71 -3.65 20.02
C ALA A 736 31.03 -2.87 19.87
N ARG A 737 31.79 -3.17 18.81
CA ARG A 737 33.05 -2.48 18.47
C ARG A 737 33.03 -2.02 17.01
N TYR A 738 32.55 -0.79 16.79
CA TYR A 738 32.49 -0.16 15.47
C TYR A 738 33.03 1.28 15.54
N PRO A 739 34.36 1.48 15.52
CA PRO A 739 34.97 2.80 15.74
C PRO A 739 34.54 3.87 14.74
N ALA A 740 34.46 3.53 13.44
CA ALA A 740 34.04 4.47 12.39
C ALA A 740 32.59 4.95 12.60
N THR A 741 31.68 4.02 12.92
CA THR A 741 30.28 4.33 13.23
C THR A 741 30.15 5.17 14.49
N ALA A 742 30.90 4.85 15.53
CA ALA A 742 30.91 5.64 16.76
C ALA A 742 31.39 7.08 16.52
N ALA A 743 32.42 7.26 15.67
CA ALA A 743 32.91 8.57 15.27
C ALA A 743 31.87 9.37 14.48
N PHE A 744 31.17 8.74 13.53
CA PHE A 744 30.06 9.36 12.79
C PHE A 744 28.98 9.90 13.74
N ILE A 745 28.50 9.06 14.67
CA ILE A 745 27.44 9.45 15.61
C ILE A 745 27.91 10.56 16.56
N ALA A 746 29.15 10.46 17.06
CA ALA A 746 29.74 11.49 17.88
C ALA A 746 29.85 12.83 17.13
N GLY A 747 30.15 12.80 15.83
CA GLY A 747 30.17 13.98 14.95
C GLY A 747 28.80 14.68 14.83
N LYS A 748 27.70 13.96 15.05
CA LYS A 748 26.34 14.53 15.13
C LYS A 748 25.97 15.02 16.54
N GLY A 749 26.91 14.97 17.49
CA GLY A 749 26.68 15.35 18.88
C GLY A 749 25.81 14.36 19.66
N ILE A 750 25.72 13.11 19.21
CA ILE A 750 24.94 12.06 19.84
C ILE A 750 25.84 11.02 20.50
N GLU A 751 25.40 10.48 21.63
CA GLU A 751 26.04 9.32 22.24
C GLU A 751 25.45 8.03 21.67
N GLY A 752 26.23 7.24 20.93
CA GLY A 752 25.73 6.05 20.23
C GLY A 752 25.46 4.80 21.10
N GLY A 753 26.10 4.70 22.27
CA GLY A 753 25.95 3.55 23.18
C GLY A 753 26.78 2.31 22.82
N ALA A 754 27.71 2.40 21.86
CA ALA A 754 28.69 1.35 21.59
C ALA A 754 29.64 1.18 22.79
N SER A 755 29.84 -0.06 23.24
CA SER A 755 30.81 -0.40 24.29
C SER A 755 31.35 -1.80 24.06
N ALA A 756 32.63 -2.02 24.40
CA ALA A 756 33.22 -3.35 24.39
C ALA A 756 32.67 -4.26 25.51
N SER A 757 31.97 -3.70 26.49
CA SER A 757 31.40 -4.41 27.64
C SER A 757 29.87 -4.35 27.61
N PRO A 758 29.17 -5.35 28.17
CA PRO A 758 27.72 -5.33 28.25
C PRO A 758 27.24 -4.17 29.12
N GLN A 759 26.06 -3.64 28.78
CA GLN A 759 25.41 -2.61 29.57
C GLN A 759 24.04 -3.09 30.04
N LEU A 760 23.69 -2.78 31.28
CA LEU A 760 22.41 -3.16 31.89
C LEU A 760 21.89 -1.99 32.73
N TYR A 761 20.67 -1.54 32.46
CA TYR A 761 20.05 -0.40 33.15
C TYR A 761 18.71 -0.80 33.76
N ASP A 762 18.40 -0.28 34.94
CA ASP A 762 17.07 -0.38 35.56
C ASP A 762 16.29 0.91 35.25
N LEU A 763 15.49 0.90 34.19
CA LEU A 763 14.78 2.07 33.68
C LEU A 763 13.71 2.59 34.65
N ARG A 764 13.31 1.79 35.65
CA ARG A 764 12.36 2.26 36.68
C ARG A 764 13.03 3.23 37.66
N ARG A 765 14.32 3.04 37.92
CA ARG A 765 15.11 3.86 38.88
C ARG A 765 16.04 4.84 38.17
N ASP A 766 16.45 4.51 36.96
CA ASP A 766 17.41 5.24 36.16
C ASP A 766 16.94 5.30 34.69
N PRO A 767 15.86 6.06 34.41
CA PRO A 767 15.35 6.22 33.04
C PRO A 767 16.34 6.98 32.13
N SER A 768 17.34 7.65 32.71
CA SER A 768 18.40 8.35 31.96
C SER A 768 19.63 7.46 31.72
N GLU A 769 19.59 6.17 32.05
CA GLU A 769 20.65 5.19 31.77
C GLU A 769 22.05 5.64 32.21
N ARG A 770 22.16 6.23 33.41
CA ARG A 770 23.41 6.76 33.96
C ARG A 770 24.26 5.70 34.66
N ARG A 771 23.63 4.67 35.24
CA ARG A 771 24.29 3.65 36.06
C ARG A 771 24.23 2.28 35.40
N ASN A 772 25.33 1.87 34.79
CA ASN A 772 25.47 0.50 34.26
C ASN A 772 25.58 -0.52 35.41
N LEU A 773 24.65 -1.47 35.44
CA LEU A 773 24.54 -2.55 36.43
C LEU A 773 25.11 -3.89 35.96
N ALA A 774 25.69 -3.98 34.75
CA ALA A 774 26.09 -5.27 34.18
C ALA A 774 27.06 -6.04 35.08
N SER A 775 28.08 -5.36 35.62
CA SER A 775 29.04 -5.96 36.56
C SER A 775 28.43 -6.29 37.92
N ALA A 776 27.43 -5.52 38.37
CA ALA A 776 26.74 -5.75 39.64
C ALA A 776 25.65 -6.83 39.55
N ARG A 777 25.18 -7.15 38.33
CA ARG A 777 24.11 -8.14 38.07
C ARG A 777 24.46 -9.04 36.85
N PRO A 778 25.59 -9.76 36.90
CA PRO A 778 26.09 -10.51 35.74
C PRO A 778 25.14 -11.62 35.28
N ALA A 779 24.47 -12.32 36.20
CA ALA A 779 23.49 -13.35 35.85
C ALA A 779 22.28 -12.79 35.08
N LEU A 780 21.80 -11.60 35.46
CA LEU A 780 20.70 -10.95 34.75
C LEU A 780 21.13 -10.46 33.37
N ALA A 781 22.32 -9.85 33.27
CA ALA A 781 22.88 -9.44 31.99
C ALA A 781 23.07 -10.65 31.04
N ALA A 782 23.59 -11.77 31.54
CA ALA A 782 23.75 -13.00 30.76
C ALA A 782 22.42 -13.58 30.28
N ARG A 783 21.38 -13.60 31.14
CA ARG A 783 20.03 -14.04 30.76
C ARG A 783 19.44 -13.17 29.64
N LEU A 784 19.47 -11.84 29.79
CA LEU A 784 18.95 -10.93 28.77
C LEU A 784 19.78 -11.01 27.47
N ALA A 785 21.09 -11.20 27.57
CA ALA A 785 21.94 -11.46 26.39
C ALA A 785 21.53 -12.75 25.68
N ALA A 786 21.17 -13.81 26.40
CA ALA A 786 20.68 -15.05 25.81
C ALA A 786 19.30 -14.88 25.16
N GLU A 787 18.38 -14.14 25.79
CA GLU A 787 17.08 -13.79 25.23
C GLU A 787 17.21 -12.97 23.94
N LEU A 788 18.12 -11.99 23.93
CA LEU A 788 18.46 -11.19 22.76
C LEU A 788 18.92 -12.10 21.60
N ARG A 789 19.93 -12.95 21.84
CA ARG A 789 20.43 -13.90 20.83
C ARG A 789 19.35 -14.86 20.34
N ALA A 790 18.46 -15.30 21.23
CA ALA A 790 17.37 -16.20 20.85
C ALA A 790 16.36 -15.53 19.91
N VAL A 791 16.09 -14.23 20.07
CA VAL A 791 15.23 -13.45 19.15
C VAL A 791 15.92 -13.25 17.80
N GLU A 792 17.22 -12.92 17.81
CA GLU A 792 18.03 -12.76 16.59
C GLU A 792 18.12 -14.06 15.78
N ALA A 793 18.23 -15.21 16.45
CA ALA A 793 18.35 -16.52 15.81
C ALA A 793 17.05 -17.03 15.15
N ARG A 794 15.89 -16.43 15.45
CA ARG A 794 14.63 -16.79 14.77
C ARG A 794 14.77 -16.45 13.28
N ARG A 795 14.48 -17.41 12.39
CA ARG A 795 14.59 -17.19 10.95
C ARG A 795 13.25 -16.78 10.37
N ILE A 796 13.29 -15.84 9.41
CA ILE A 796 12.24 -15.70 8.41
C ILE A 796 12.37 -16.91 7.47
N ALA A 797 11.26 -17.51 7.04
CA ALA A 797 11.32 -18.46 5.92
C ALA A 797 11.87 -17.73 4.68
N GLU A 798 12.92 -18.25 4.03
CA GLU A 798 13.53 -17.54 2.89
C GLU A 798 12.49 -17.30 1.77
N PRO A 799 12.37 -16.07 1.24
CA PRO A 799 11.78 -15.86 -0.06
C PRO A 799 12.71 -16.49 -1.11
N ALA A 800 12.15 -17.31 -2.01
CA ALA A 800 12.92 -17.98 -3.06
C ALA A 800 13.79 -16.97 -3.84
N ARG A 801 15.12 -17.10 -3.71
CA ARG A 801 16.10 -16.25 -4.41
C ARG A 801 16.11 -16.59 -5.91
N THR A 802 15.90 -15.60 -6.79
CA THR A 802 16.41 -15.68 -8.17
C THR A 802 17.81 -15.08 -8.20
N GLY A 803 18.80 -15.94 -8.41
CA GLY A 803 20.17 -15.55 -8.67
C GLY A 803 20.34 -14.99 -10.09
N GLY A 804 21.30 -14.07 -10.21
CA GLY A 804 22.23 -14.05 -11.36
C GLY A 804 21.72 -13.49 -12.67
N LEU A 805 21.73 -12.16 -12.77
CA LEU A 805 22.51 -11.41 -13.77
C LEU A 805 23.09 -12.20 -14.99
N ARG A 806 22.50 -12.08 -16.21
CA ARG A 806 23.17 -11.86 -17.53
C ARG A 806 22.26 -11.13 -18.52
#